data_AF-A0AAV6IDH3-F1
#
_entry.id   AF-A0AAV6IDH3-F1
#
_cell.length_a   1.000
_cell.length_b   1.000
_cell.length_c   1.000
_cell.angle_alpha   90.00
_cell.angle_beta   90.00
_cell.angle_gamma   90.00
#
_symmetry.space_group_name_H-M   'P 1'
#
loop_
_entity.id
_entity.type
_entity.pdbx_description
1 polymer ?
#
loop_
_entity_poly.entity_id
_entity_poly.type
_entity_poly.pdbx_seq_one_letter_code
_entity_poly.pdbx_strand_id
1 'polypeptide(L)'
;MWFPVMKLFNLQFLWFLVLLNGLFFHCHSLARHKFVVKETPYTRLCSTKKILTINGKFPGPTLYVHKGDTVIVDVYNKGKENITIHWHGVKLPKYPWADGTEYITQCPIKPGAKFSQKIILSREEGTLWWHAHSDWSRATVHGAIIVHPKKGSGYPFPKPHAEVPIILGEWWKKDVEEVLNMLRRTGGDPNVSDALTINGQPGDLYPCSKSDTFKLMVDHGKTYLLRLINAGMSDIIFFAVAKHQLTVVGSDASYTKPLKANYIAISPGQTIDALLQASQPLGHYYMAAGVYSSASGVAYDNTTTTAIIQYKGNYSSSSSPPLPSLPYYNDTNASVSFTGRLRSLGSEEHPVHIPLNISTKLLFTVSINTLPCANNSCEGPNGTRVSASVNNISFVSPSIDILQAYYKHISGVYGANFPSYPPLVFDYTAEYLPLELELPQNGTEVKVLKYNSTVEIVLQGTNLVAGTDHPMHLHGYSFYVVGWGFGNFDKDKDPLGYNLVDPPLQNTIAVPKKGWTAIRFKATNPDDLWLAYNLIAEGDTVLAVTVRKVLREAASGGRESQDAERVKLKLEIKVEAMDYDKEGSVLRIRGKNILENEHVKIGAFHTLEIQLHRPFVLRKIADGEIDEQYVGDEEVGGGCERFGEKRNPSPASEKK
;
A
#
# COMPACT_ATOMS: atom_id res chain seq x y z
N MET A 1 -65.36 35.19 15.14
CA MET A 1 -63.88 35.29 15.20
C MET A 1 -63.26 33.90 15.20
N TRP A 2 -63.27 33.18 14.07
CA TRP A 2 -62.87 31.77 13.98
C TRP A 2 -62.01 31.55 12.72
N PHE A 3 -61.02 32.41 12.48
CA PHE A 3 -60.21 32.35 11.26
C PHE A 3 -58.68 32.57 11.38
N PRO A 4 -58.05 32.86 12.55
CA PRO A 4 -56.58 32.94 12.57
C PRO A 4 -55.87 31.69 13.13
N VAL A 5 -56.55 30.74 13.77
CA VAL A 5 -55.86 29.63 14.47
C VAL A 5 -55.48 28.46 13.54
N MET A 6 -56.18 28.27 12.41
CA MET A 6 -55.98 27.11 11.52
C MET A 6 -54.83 27.27 10.51
N LYS A 7 -54.32 28.49 10.28
CA LYS A 7 -53.17 28.75 9.40
C LYS A 7 -51.82 28.55 10.09
N LEU A 8 -51.73 28.81 11.39
CA LEU A 8 -50.51 28.61 12.17
C LEU A 8 -50.18 27.13 12.40
N PHE A 9 -51.21 26.29 12.62
CA PHE A 9 -51.02 24.84 12.75
C PHE A 9 -50.54 24.17 11.45
N ASN A 10 -51.05 24.60 10.29
CA ASN A 10 -50.64 24.03 9.01
C ASN A 10 -49.21 24.43 8.61
N LEU A 11 -48.75 25.65 8.95
CA LEU A 11 -47.36 26.06 8.67
C LEU A 11 -46.35 25.32 9.56
N GLN A 12 -46.68 25.08 10.83
CA GLN A 12 -45.83 24.31 11.73
C GLN A 12 -45.76 22.83 11.35
N PHE A 13 -46.87 22.24 10.87
CA PHE A 13 -46.88 20.86 10.39
C PHE A 13 -46.07 20.69 9.08
N LEU A 14 -46.12 21.67 8.17
CA LEU A 14 -45.27 21.67 6.97
C LEU A 14 -43.78 21.84 7.30
N TRP A 15 -43.44 22.70 8.27
CA TRP A 15 -42.06 22.86 8.75
C TRP A 15 -41.55 21.59 9.44
N PHE A 16 -42.40 20.89 10.19
CA PHE A 16 -42.07 19.62 10.83
C PHE A 16 -41.85 18.50 9.79
N LEU A 17 -42.64 18.47 8.70
CA LEU A 17 -42.45 17.56 7.56
C LEU A 17 -41.19 17.88 6.73
N VAL A 18 -40.78 19.15 6.62
CA VAL A 18 -39.51 19.53 5.99
C VAL A 18 -38.31 19.20 6.90
N LEU A 19 -38.46 19.33 8.22
CA LEU A 19 -37.45 18.89 9.21
C LEU A 19 -37.32 17.36 9.29
N LEU A 20 -38.41 16.61 9.10
CA LEU A 20 -38.38 15.14 9.00
C LEU A 20 -37.78 14.65 7.67
N ASN A 21 -37.98 15.36 6.56
CA ASN A 21 -37.28 15.07 5.29
C ASN A 21 -35.82 15.58 5.28
N GLY A 22 -35.42 16.44 6.23
CA GLY A 22 -34.03 16.86 6.42
C GLY A 22 -33.17 15.86 7.21
N LEU A 23 -33.80 14.86 7.83
CA LEU A 23 -33.15 13.73 8.51
C LEU A 23 -33.06 12.52 7.57
N PHE A 24 -32.62 12.71 6.33
CA PHE A 24 -31.94 11.62 5.66
C PHE A 24 -30.62 11.40 6.42
N PHE A 25 -30.66 10.49 7.39
CA PHE A 25 -29.47 9.76 7.79
C PHE A 25 -28.84 9.27 6.50
N HIS A 26 -27.77 9.93 6.05
CA HIS A 26 -26.86 9.39 5.07
C HIS A 26 -26.19 8.20 5.78
N CYS A 27 -26.91 7.08 5.83
CA CYS A 27 -26.30 5.79 6.02
C CYS A 27 -25.45 5.61 4.77
N HIS A 28 -24.18 6.03 4.84
CA HIS A 28 -23.19 5.59 3.87
C HIS A 28 -23.13 4.07 4.01
N SER A 29 -23.89 3.38 3.15
CA SER A 29 -23.78 1.95 2.99
C SER A 29 -22.33 1.68 2.59
N LEU A 30 -21.53 1.19 3.54
CA LEU A 30 -20.17 0.73 3.29
C LEU A 30 -20.23 -0.28 2.13
N ALA A 31 -19.52 0.00 1.04
CA ALA A 31 -19.46 -0.90 -0.10
C ALA A 31 -18.82 -2.21 0.39
N ARG A 32 -19.52 -3.32 0.20
CA ARG A 32 -19.07 -4.65 0.64
C ARG A 32 -18.92 -5.57 -0.55
N HIS A 33 -17.72 -6.12 -0.73
CA HIS A 33 -17.41 -7.07 -1.81
C HIS A 33 -17.11 -8.44 -1.24
N LYS A 34 -17.35 -9.47 -2.06
CA LYS A 34 -17.06 -10.86 -1.73
C LYS A 34 -16.03 -11.40 -2.69
N PHE A 35 -14.88 -11.80 -2.15
CA PHE A 35 -13.78 -12.41 -2.89
C PHE A 35 -13.71 -13.88 -2.51
N VAL A 36 -14.09 -14.77 -3.43
CA VAL A 36 -13.94 -16.21 -3.25
C VAL A 36 -12.71 -16.68 -3.99
N VAL A 37 -11.67 -17.03 -3.24
CA VAL A 37 -10.47 -17.67 -3.77
C VAL A 37 -10.84 -19.10 -4.15
N LYS A 38 -10.64 -19.50 -5.41
CA LYS A 38 -10.89 -20.87 -5.86
C LYS A 38 -10.01 -21.25 -7.03
N GLU A 39 -9.78 -22.55 -7.20
CA GLU A 39 -9.16 -23.10 -8.39
C GLU A 39 -10.11 -23.05 -9.58
N THR A 40 -9.65 -22.51 -10.71
CA THR A 40 -10.41 -22.42 -11.96
C THR A 40 -9.54 -22.86 -13.13
N PRO A 41 -10.03 -23.71 -14.06
CA PRO A 41 -9.27 -24.10 -15.24
C PRO A 41 -9.15 -22.91 -16.20
N TYR A 42 -7.92 -22.65 -16.65
CA TYR A 42 -7.60 -21.66 -17.68
C TYR A 42 -6.71 -22.27 -18.73
N THR A 43 -6.98 -21.94 -20.00
CA THR A 43 -6.20 -22.39 -21.16
C THR A 43 -5.47 -21.21 -21.77
N ARG A 44 -4.15 -21.34 -21.92
CA ARG A 44 -3.27 -20.41 -22.66
C ARG A 44 -2.18 -21.21 -23.35
N LEU A 45 -1.71 -20.74 -24.49
CA LEU A 45 -0.61 -21.38 -25.22
C LEU A 45 -0.87 -22.88 -25.49
N CYS A 46 -2.12 -23.23 -25.82
CA CYS A 46 -2.60 -24.60 -26.01
C CYS A 46 -2.49 -25.54 -24.78
N SER A 47 -2.23 -25.02 -23.58
CA SER A 47 -2.13 -25.80 -22.35
C SER A 47 -3.14 -25.34 -21.31
N THR A 48 -3.80 -26.29 -20.65
CA THR A 48 -4.80 -26.04 -19.62
C THR A 48 -4.24 -26.42 -18.26
N LYS A 49 -4.33 -25.49 -17.30
CA LYS A 49 -4.04 -25.77 -15.88
C LYS A 49 -5.12 -25.14 -14.99
N LYS A 50 -5.25 -25.66 -13.77
CA LYS A 50 -6.02 -24.98 -12.73
C LYS A 50 -5.14 -23.92 -12.09
N ILE A 51 -5.69 -22.72 -11.92
CA ILE A 51 -5.01 -21.61 -11.24
C ILE A 51 -5.90 -21.08 -10.12
N LEU A 52 -5.30 -20.48 -9.09
CA LEU A 52 -6.06 -19.72 -8.10
C LEU A 52 -6.61 -18.45 -8.74
N THR A 53 -7.85 -18.12 -8.41
CA THR A 53 -8.59 -16.97 -8.96
C THR A 53 -9.48 -16.35 -7.90
N ILE A 54 -9.83 -15.08 -8.06
CA ILE A 54 -10.93 -14.47 -7.33
C ILE A 54 -12.21 -14.59 -8.13
N ASN A 55 -13.23 -15.23 -7.55
CA ASN A 55 -14.55 -15.41 -8.15
C ASN A 55 -14.52 -16.12 -9.53
N GLY A 56 -13.46 -16.88 -9.82
CA GLY A 56 -13.31 -17.59 -11.10
C GLY A 56 -12.84 -16.70 -12.25
N LYS A 57 -12.27 -15.53 -11.95
CA LYS A 57 -11.77 -14.58 -12.94
C LYS A 57 -10.26 -14.41 -12.83
N PHE A 58 -9.60 -14.35 -13.98
CA PHE A 58 -8.20 -14.00 -14.18
C PHE A 58 -8.06 -13.09 -15.42
N PRO A 59 -7.53 -11.85 -15.26
CA PRO A 59 -7.33 -11.16 -13.99
C PRO A 59 -8.62 -11.07 -13.17
N GLY A 60 -8.49 -10.85 -11.88
CA GLY A 60 -9.60 -10.75 -10.94
C GLY A 60 -10.47 -9.51 -11.15
N PRO A 61 -11.58 -9.38 -10.39
CA PRO A 61 -12.50 -8.25 -10.52
C PRO A 61 -11.84 -6.91 -10.17
N THR A 62 -12.18 -5.88 -10.95
CA THR A 62 -11.83 -4.49 -10.64
C THR A 62 -12.69 -3.96 -9.49
N LEU A 63 -12.06 -3.30 -8.52
CA LEU A 63 -12.76 -2.50 -7.51
C LEU A 63 -12.87 -1.06 -7.99
N TYR A 64 -14.10 -0.54 -8.09
CA TYR A 64 -14.36 0.86 -8.43
C TYR A 64 -14.79 1.60 -7.16
N VAL A 65 -14.02 2.61 -6.79
CA VAL A 65 -14.19 3.39 -5.56
C VAL A 65 -13.94 4.87 -5.86
N HIS A 66 -14.31 5.75 -4.94
CA HIS A 66 -13.96 7.16 -4.99
C HIS A 66 -12.95 7.47 -3.88
N LYS A 67 -12.17 8.53 -4.07
CA LYS A 67 -11.31 9.09 -3.01
C LYS A 67 -12.12 9.37 -1.75
N GLY A 68 -11.65 8.85 -0.61
CA GLY A 68 -12.31 8.97 0.69
C GLY A 68 -13.27 7.82 1.02
N ASP A 69 -13.55 6.90 0.08
CA ASP A 69 -14.42 5.76 0.34
C ASP A 69 -13.79 4.79 1.36
N THR A 70 -14.63 4.07 2.08
CA THR A 70 -14.23 2.89 2.86
C THR A 70 -14.97 1.67 2.32
N VAL A 71 -14.23 0.60 2.08
CA VAL A 71 -14.74 -0.64 1.47
C VAL A 71 -14.43 -1.81 2.39
N ILE A 72 -15.34 -2.78 2.46
CA ILE A 72 -15.09 -4.05 3.15
C ILE A 72 -15.02 -5.16 2.10
N VAL A 73 -13.99 -6.00 2.18
CA VAL A 73 -13.88 -7.18 1.31
C VAL A 73 -13.83 -8.44 2.17
N ASP A 74 -14.81 -9.31 1.97
CA ASP A 74 -14.85 -10.63 2.57
C ASP A 74 -14.11 -11.63 1.70
N VAL A 75 -12.93 -12.05 2.15
CA VAL A 75 -12.10 -13.04 1.49
C VAL A 75 -12.44 -14.42 2.03
N TYR A 76 -12.95 -15.29 1.18
CA TYR A 76 -13.24 -16.69 1.49
C TYR A 76 -12.22 -17.56 0.76
N ASN A 77 -11.36 -18.25 1.50
CA ASN A 77 -10.41 -19.15 0.89
C ASN A 77 -11.05 -20.53 0.64
N LYS A 78 -11.45 -20.79 -0.61
CA LYS A 78 -11.85 -22.12 -1.09
C LYS A 78 -10.79 -22.73 -2.02
N GLY A 79 -9.58 -22.18 -2.03
CA GLY A 79 -8.43 -22.74 -2.73
C GLY A 79 -7.76 -23.85 -1.92
N LYS A 80 -6.69 -24.41 -2.48
CA LYS A 80 -5.90 -25.49 -1.88
C LYS A 80 -4.74 -24.99 -0.99
N GLU A 81 -4.39 -23.71 -1.09
CA GLU A 81 -3.20 -23.10 -0.46
C GLU A 81 -3.60 -22.03 0.56
N ASN A 82 -2.68 -21.72 1.48
CA ASN A 82 -2.74 -20.52 2.31
C ASN A 82 -2.74 -19.27 1.42
N ILE A 83 -3.50 -18.23 1.81
CA ILE A 83 -3.53 -17.00 1.03
C ILE A 83 -3.74 -15.76 1.88
N THR A 84 -3.17 -14.64 1.44
CA THR A 84 -3.51 -13.30 1.91
C THR A 84 -3.77 -12.39 0.73
N ILE A 85 -4.48 -11.28 0.92
CA ILE A 85 -4.76 -10.28 -0.13
C ILE A 85 -4.29 -8.92 0.35
N HIS A 86 -3.47 -8.26 -0.46
CA HIS A 86 -2.96 -6.92 -0.25
C HIS A 86 -3.59 -5.89 -1.20
N TRP A 87 -3.72 -4.66 -0.71
CA TRP A 87 -4.31 -3.51 -1.39
C TRP A 87 -3.21 -2.54 -1.81
N HIS A 88 -2.45 -2.92 -2.84
CA HIS A 88 -1.24 -2.22 -3.29
C HIS A 88 -1.44 -0.71 -3.46
N GLY A 89 -0.62 0.06 -2.74
CA GLY A 89 -0.61 1.53 -2.76
C GLY A 89 -1.72 2.21 -1.94
N VAL A 90 -2.62 1.45 -1.29
CA VAL A 90 -3.56 1.99 -0.32
C VAL A 90 -2.83 2.23 1.01
N LYS A 91 -2.89 3.45 1.55
CA LYS A 91 -2.13 3.80 2.77
C LYS A 91 -2.65 3.15 4.05
N LEU A 92 -3.93 2.73 4.08
CA LEU A 92 -4.58 2.12 5.26
C LEU A 92 -4.25 2.87 6.57
N PRO A 93 -4.59 4.17 6.66
CA PRO A 93 -4.20 4.99 7.80
C PRO A 93 -4.71 4.37 9.11
N LYS A 94 -3.77 4.07 10.02
CA LYS A 94 -3.96 3.49 11.35
C LYS A 94 -4.53 2.08 11.36
N TYR A 95 -4.48 1.38 10.22
CA TYR A 95 -5.14 0.08 10.08
C TYR A 95 -4.28 -0.97 9.34
N PRO A 96 -3.06 -1.26 9.85
CA PRO A 96 -2.15 -2.24 9.23
C PRO A 96 -2.71 -3.67 9.21
N TRP A 97 -3.69 -3.98 10.06
CA TRP A 97 -4.34 -5.30 10.15
C TRP A 97 -5.01 -5.79 8.85
N ALA A 98 -5.39 -4.86 7.96
CA ALA A 98 -5.97 -5.19 6.66
C ALA A 98 -4.98 -5.10 5.50
N ASP A 99 -3.71 -4.84 5.78
CA ASP A 99 -2.68 -4.70 4.74
C ASP A 99 -2.45 -5.99 3.98
N GLY A 100 -2.56 -7.15 4.65
CA GLY A 100 -2.54 -8.44 3.95
C GLY A 100 -1.17 -9.05 3.73
N THR A 101 -0.11 -8.53 4.34
CA THR A 101 1.25 -9.05 4.12
C THR A 101 1.51 -10.27 5.02
N GLU A 102 1.72 -11.43 4.39
CA GLU A 102 1.88 -12.72 5.09
C GLU A 102 3.08 -12.69 6.05
N TYR A 103 2.88 -13.10 7.30
CA TYR A 103 3.87 -13.07 8.40
C TYR A 103 4.43 -11.69 8.78
N ILE A 104 3.90 -10.62 8.19
CA ILE A 104 4.22 -9.24 8.60
C ILE A 104 3.03 -8.64 9.35
N THR A 105 1.87 -8.52 8.71
CA THR A 105 0.68 -7.93 9.33
C THR A 105 -0.38 -8.96 9.72
N GLN A 106 -0.29 -10.16 9.18
CA GLN A 106 -1.21 -11.25 9.51
C GLN A 106 -0.63 -12.62 9.18
N CYS A 107 -1.08 -13.63 9.90
CA CYS A 107 -1.02 -15.01 9.45
C CYS A 107 -1.92 -15.24 8.21
N PRO A 108 -1.63 -16.25 7.37
CA PRO A 108 -2.42 -16.53 6.18
C PRO A 108 -3.84 -17.00 6.47
N ILE A 109 -4.75 -16.72 5.54
CA ILE A 109 -6.10 -17.27 5.52
C ILE A 109 -6.00 -18.71 5.03
N LYS A 110 -6.16 -19.68 5.93
CA LYS A 110 -6.07 -21.11 5.61
C LYS A 110 -7.19 -21.56 4.65
N PRO A 111 -7.00 -22.64 3.89
CA PRO A 111 -8.08 -23.29 3.14
C PRO A 111 -9.32 -23.54 4.01
N GLY A 112 -10.50 -23.18 3.51
CA GLY A 112 -11.78 -23.26 4.22
C GLY A 112 -12.08 -22.08 5.16
N ALA A 113 -11.09 -21.25 5.49
CA ALA A 113 -11.27 -20.09 6.36
C ALA A 113 -11.76 -18.85 5.59
N LYS A 114 -12.08 -17.80 6.35
CA LYS A 114 -12.46 -16.48 5.83
C LYS A 114 -11.84 -15.36 6.66
N PHE A 115 -11.63 -14.22 6.03
CA PHE A 115 -11.17 -13.00 6.69
C PHE A 115 -11.80 -11.78 6.01
N SER A 116 -12.25 -10.81 6.81
CA SER A 116 -12.85 -9.58 6.31
C SER A 116 -11.85 -8.44 6.45
N GLN A 117 -11.50 -7.81 5.34
CA GLN A 117 -10.54 -6.70 5.29
C GLN A 117 -11.28 -5.37 5.08
N LYS A 118 -10.97 -4.38 5.90
CA LYS A 118 -11.49 -3.00 5.77
C LYS A 118 -10.43 -2.15 5.08
N ILE A 119 -10.78 -1.62 3.92
CA ILE A 119 -9.92 -0.80 3.07
C ILE A 119 -10.34 0.65 3.22
N ILE A 120 -9.42 1.50 3.67
CA ILE A 120 -9.67 2.93 3.90
C ILE A 120 -8.93 3.72 2.82
N LEU A 121 -9.67 4.22 1.82
CA LEU A 121 -9.13 5.08 0.78
C LEU A 121 -9.09 6.50 1.34
N SER A 122 -7.90 7.08 1.40
CA SER A 122 -7.64 8.36 2.04
C SER A 122 -7.40 9.46 1.00
N ARG A 123 -6.17 9.53 0.49
CA ARG A 123 -5.71 10.57 -0.43
C ARG A 123 -5.49 10.05 -1.85
N GLU A 124 -5.53 8.74 -2.04
CA GLU A 124 -5.35 8.06 -3.32
C GLU A 124 -6.39 8.56 -4.33
N GLU A 125 -5.97 8.83 -5.56
CA GLU A 125 -6.83 9.21 -6.68
C GLU A 125 -6.15 8.82 -8.01
N GLY A 126 -6.76 7.93 -8.78
CA GLY A 126 -6.17 7.33 -9.98
C GLY A 126 -6.24 5.80 -9.94
N THR A 127 -5.20 5.14 -10.45
CA THR A 127 -5.14 3.67 -10.52
C THR A 127 -4.26 3.08 -9.43
N LEU A 128 -4.78 2.05 -8.75
CA LEU A 128 -4.06 1.12 -7.89
C LEU A 128 -4.40 -0.30 -8.31
N TRP A 129 -3.97 -1.29 -7.54
CA TRP A 129 -4.29 -2.69 -7.78
C TRP A 129 -4.32 -3.47 -6.46
N TRP A 130 -4.89 -4.65 -6.48
CA TRP A 130 -4.85 -5.61 -5.38
C TRP A 130 -4.23 -6.90 -5.89
N HIS A 131 -3.58 -7.63 -4.99
CA HIS A 131 -3.00 -8.93 -5.32
C HIS A 131 -2.85 -9.83 -4.10
N ALA A 132 -2.67 -11.13 -4.32
CA ALA A 132 -2.27 -12.01 -3.24
C ALA A 132 -0.89 -11.61 -2.71
N HIS A 133 -0.67 -11.69 -1.40
CA HIS A 133 0.62 -11.32 -0.80
C HIS A 133 1.20 -12.47 0.04
N SER A 134 1.05 -13.66 -0.51
CA SER A 134 1.52 -14.94 0.00
C SER A 134 2.18 -15.70 -1.15
N ASP A 135 3.45 -16.05 -0.97
CA ASP A 135 4.28 -16.71 -1.98
C ASP A 135 4.13 -16.09 -3.38
N TRP A 136 3.94 -16.91 -4.42
CA TRP A 136 3.83 -16.49 -5.82
C TRP A 136 2.39 -16.48 -6.34
N SER A 137 1.39 -16.61 -5.44
CA SER A 137 -0.03 -16.69 -5.84
C SER A 137 -0.50 -15.44 -6.61
N ARG A 138 0.17 -14.29 -6.44
CA ARG A 138 -0.12 -13.05 -7.19
C ARG A 138 0.05 -13.17 -8.70
N ALA A 139 0.79 -14.17 -9.19
CA ALA A 139 0.89 -14.43 -10.63
C ALA A 139 -0.51 -14.60 -11.29
N THR A 140 -1.51 -15.06 -10.53
CA THR A 140 -2.88 -15.27 -11.03
C THR A 140 -3.98 -14.64 -10.15
N VAL A 141 -3.66 -14.32 -8.88
CA VAL A 141 -4.58 -13.67 -7.95
C VAL A 141 -4.23 -12.18 -7.85
N HIS A 142 -4.72 -11.39 -8.79
CA HIS A 142 -4.57 -9.93 -8.82
C HIS A 142 -5.71 -9.26 -9.58
N GLY A 143 -5.92 -7.97 -9.39
CA GLY A 143 -6.89 -7.17 -10.14
C GLY A 143 -6.76 -5.68 -9.87
N ALA A 144 -7.47 -4.85 -10.64
CA ALA A 144 -7.34 -3.40 -10.57
C ALA A 144 -8.16 -2.79 -9.41
N ILE A 145 -7.70 -1.65 -8.90
CA ILE A 145 -8.47 -0.73 -8.05
C ILE A 145 -8.50 0.61 -8.76
N ILE A 146 -9.68 1.08 -9.15
CA ILE A 146 -9.86 2.40 -9.77
C ILE A 146 -10.45 3.34 -8.74
N VAL A 147 -9.66 4.34 -8.34
CA VAL A 147 -10.02 5.37 -7.37
C VAL A 147 -10.39 6.64 -8.13
N HIS A 148 -11.68 6.82 -8.40
CA HIS A 148 -12.20 8.02 -9.04
C HIS A 148 -12.03 9.26 -8.15
N PRO A 149 -12.05 10.47 -8.75
CA PRO A 149 -12.13 11.72 -7.99
C PRO A 149 -13.25 11.67 -6.97
N LYS A 150 -13.11 12.42 -5.88
CA LYS A 150 -14.17 12.55 -4.86
C LYS A 150 -15.49 12.92 -5.56
N LYS A 151 -16.61 12.36 -5.09
CA LYS A 151 -17.93 12.69 -5.64
C LYS A 151 -18.15 14.21 -5.65
N GLY A 152 -18.49 14.75 -6.83
CA GLY A 152 -18.65 16.19 -7.06
C GLY A 152 -17.39 16.91 -7.59
N SER A 153 -16.23 16.24 -7.62
CA SER A 153 -15.00 16.72 -8.23
C SER A 153 -14.75 16.09 -9.61
N GLY A 154 -13.92 16.73 -10.42
CA GLY A 154 -13.51 16.25 -11.74
C GLY A 154 -12.02 15.87 -11.79
N TYR A 155 -11.60 15.25 -12.89
CA TYR A 155 -10.18 15.08 -13.19
C TYR A 155 -9.52 16.44 -13.44
N PRO A 156 -8.21 16.61 -13.18
CA PRO A 156 -7.45 17.81 -13.53
C PRO A 156 -7.15 17.92 -15.04
N PHE A 157 -7.77 17.06 -15.85
CA PHE A 157 -7.71 17.01 -17.30
C PHE A 157 -9.11 16.72 -17.85
N PRO A 158 -9.39 16.99 -19.14
CA PRO A 158 -10.70 16.73 -19.72
C PRO A 158 -11.16 15.29 -19.50
N LYS A 159 -12.40 15.12 -19.05
CA LYS A 159 -12.98 13.79 -18.76
C LYS A 159 -12.82 12.87 -19.99
N PRO A 160 -12.16 11.70 -19.85
CA PRO A 160 -11.99 10.77 -20.96
C PRO A 160 -13.35 10.19 -21.39
N HIS A 161 -13.43 9.77 -22.65
CA HIS A 161 -14.61 9.12 -23.20
C HIS A 161 -14.87 7.76 -22.53
N ALA A 162 -13.79 7.00 -22.26
CA ALA A 162 -13.82 5.77 -21.51
C ALA A 162 -12.48 5.53 -20.81
N GLU A 163 -12.49 4.67 -19.80
CA GLU A 163 -11.33 4.30 -18.99
C GLU A 163 -11.17 2.78 -19.04
N VAL A 164 -9.94 2.31 -19.18
CA VAL A 164 -9.66 0.89 -19.46
C VAL A 164 -8.45 0.42 -18.68
N PRO A 165 -8.60 -0.53 -17.75
CA PRO A 165 -7.48 -1.23 -17.13
C PRO A 165 -6.66 -1.99 -18.17
N ILE A 166 -5.34 -1.80 -18.13
CA ILE A 166 -4.34 -2.51 -18.94
C ILE A 166 -3.38 -3.19 -17.95
N ILE A 167 -3.69 -4.43 -17.59
CA ILE A 167 -2.92 -5.21 -16.62
C ILE A 167 -1.86 -6.01 -17.38
N LEU A 168 -0.60 -5.63 -17.21
CA LEU A 168 0.55 -6.38 -17.69
C LEU A 168 0.87 -7.48 -16.68
N GLY A 169 1.15 -8.68 -17.15
CA GLY A 169 1.49 -9.81 -16.29
C GLY A 169 2.18 -10.93 -17.04
N GLU A 170 2.39 -12.05 -16.37
CA GLU A 170 3.14 -13.19 -16.90
C GLU A 170 2.35 -14.48 -16.79
N TRP A 171 2.68 -15.45 -17.65
CA TRP A 171 2.05 -16.76 -17.68
C TRP A 171 3.10 -17.87 -17.79
N TRP A 172 3.02 -18.83 -16.88
CA TRP A 172 3.71 -20.11 -16.97
C TRP A 172 2.72 -21.20 -17.39
N LYS A 173 3.12 -22.14 -18.24
CA LYS A 173 2.37 -23.38 -18.50
C LYS A 173 2.40 -24.31 -17.29
N LYS A 174 3.52 -24.36 -16.56
CA LYS A 174 3.64 -25.07 -15.29
C LYS A 174 2.80 -24.42 -14.19
N ASP A 175 2.45 -25.18 -13.15
CA ASP A 175 1.88 -24.59 -11.93
C ASP A 175 2.92 -23.64 -11.33
N VAL A 176 2.50 -22.43 -10.95
CA VAL A 176 3.40 -21.40 -10.41
C VAL A 176 3.99 -21.87 -9.08
N GLU A 177 3.24 -22.64 -8.31
CA GLU A 177 3.73 -23.25 -7.07
C GLU A 177 4.82 -24.29 -7.36
N GLU A 178 4.76 -25.00 -8.49
CA GLU A 178 5.84 -25.90 -8.92
C GLU A 178 7.10 -25.09 -9.28
N VAL A 179 6.95 -23.95 -9.97
CA VAL A 179 8.07 -23.05 -10.30
C VAL A 179 8.76 -22.54 -9.04
N LEU A 180 7.99 -22.07 -8.06
CA LEU A 180 8.52 -21.62 -6.77
C LEU A 180 9.19 -22.77 -5.99
N ASN A 181 8.61 -23.96 -6.00
CA ASN A 181 9.20 -25.11 -5.33
C ASN A 181 10.49 -25.59 -5.99
N MET A 182 10.61 -25.49 -7.32
CA MET A 182 11.88 -25.75 -8.02
C MET A 182 12.95 -24.75 -7.59
N LEU A 183 12.64 -23.44 -7.62
CA LEU A 183 13.52 -22.38 -7.12
C LEU A 183 14.01 -22.67 -5.68
N ARG A 184 13.10 -22.99 -4.78
CA ARG A 184 13.42 -23.32 -3.37
C ARG A 184 14.30 -24.56 -3.26
N ARG A 185 14.07 -25.59 -4.07
CA ARG A 185 14.85 -26.84 -4.01
C ARG A 185 16.24 -26.67 -4.59
N THR A 186 16.36 -26.13 -5.80
CA THR A 186 17.64 -26.05 -6.52
C THR A 186 18.52 -24.91 -6.02
N GLY A 187 17.92 -23.85 -5.49
CA GLY A 187 18.63 -22.62 -5.11
C GLY A 187 19.14 -21.81 -6.31
N GLY A 188 18.75 -22.16 -7.53
CA GLY A 188 19.07 -21.40 -8.74
C GLY A 188 18.10 -20.24 -8.97
N ASP A 189 18.03 -19.77 -10.22
CA ASP A 189 17.03 -18.78 -10.67
C ASP A 189 15.70 -19.50 -11.03
N PRO A 190 14.52 -18.86 -10.90
CA PRO A 190 13.28 -19.49 -11.29
C PRO A 190 13.15 -19.58 -12.82
N ASN A 191 12.40 -20.57 -13.30
CA ASN A 191 12.08 -20.66 -14.72
C ASN A 191 11.37 -19.39 -15.20
N VAL A 192 11.84 -18.83 -16.32
CA VAL A 192 11.19 -17.70 -17.02
C VAL A 192 9.76 -18.03 -17.42
N SER A 193 8.91 -17.00 -17.56
CA SER A 193 7.54 -17.19 -18.05
C SER A 193 7.52 -17.72 -19.49
N ASP A 194 6.44 -18.44 -19.83
CA ASP A 194 6.19 -18.89 -21.20
C ASP A 194 5.57 -17.77 -22.07
N ALA A 195 4.96 -16.76 -21.43
CA ALA A 195 4.44 -15.57 -22.10
C ALA A 195 4.25 -14.38 -21.15
N LEU A 196 4.52 -13.20 -21.67
CA LEU A 196 3.94 -11.94 -21.20
C LEU A 196 2.46 -11.87 -21.59
N THR A 197 1.67 -11.09 -20.85
CA THR A 197 0.24 -10.94 -21.09
C THR A 197 -0.25 -9.50 -20.90
N ILE A 198 -1.26 -9.12 -21.69
CA ILE A 198 -2.08 -7.92 -21.49
C ILE A 198 -3.50 -8.38 -21.13
N ASN A 199 -3.99 -7.97 -19.95
CA ASN A 199 -5.27 -8.40 -19.39
C ASN A 199 -5.42 -9.94 -19.38
N GLY A 200 -4.33 -10.64 -19.04
CA GLY A 200 -4.27 -12.11 -18.97
C GLY A 200 -4.29 -12.81 -20.33
N GLN A 201 -4.10 -12.11 -21.45
CA GLN A 201 -4.02 -12.68 -22.79
C GLN A 201 -2.62 -12.45 -23.39
N PRO A 202 -1.95 -13.49 -23.92
CA PRO A 202 -0.62 -13.34 -24.54
C PRO A 202 -0.61 -12.46 -25.79
N GLY A 203 -1.63 -12.56 -26.64
CA GLY A 203 -1.77 -11.78 -27.87
C GLY A 203 -1.42 -12.54 -29.15
N ASP A 204 -1.45 -11.83 -30.28
CA ASP A 204 -1.40 -12.38 -31.64
C ASP A 204 -0.07 -13.06 -31.99
N LEU A 205 1.00 -12.74 -31.26
CA LEU A 205 2.35 -13.26 -31.51
C LEU A 205 2.61 -14.62 -30.88
N TYR A 206 1.69 -15.14 -30.07
CA TYR A 206 1.82 -16.44 -29.41
C TYR A 206 0.96 -17.52 -30.07
N PRO A 207 1.39 -18.79 -30.00
CA PRO A 207 0.55 -19.91 -30.43
C PRO A 207 -0.75 -19.93 -29.62
N CYS A 208 -1.85 -20.28 -30.30
CA CYS A 208 -3.16 -20.52 -29.68
C CYS A 208 -3.71 -19.34 -28.86
N SER A 209 -3.36 -18.10 -29.24
CA SER A 209 -3.71 -16.90 -28.48
C SER A 209 -4.44 -15.82 -29.31
N LYS A 210 -4.29 -15.82 -30.63
CA LYS A 210 -4.83 -14.80 -31.56
C LYS A 210 -6.35 -14.59 -31.50
N SER A 211 -7.14 -15.63 -31.22
CA SER A 211 -8.61 -15.49 -31.13
C SER A 211 -9.06 -14.66 -29.94
N ASP A 212 -8.28 -14.72 -28.85
CA ASP A 212 -8.64 -14.20 -27.54
C ASP A 212 -7.87 -12.92 -27.18
N THR A 213 -6.97 -12.47 -28.07
CA THR A 213 -6.23 -11.21 -27.94
C THR A 213 -7.14 -10.07 -27.51
N PHE A 214 -6.75 -9.36 -26.45
CA PHE A 214 -7.53 -8.25 -25.93
C PHE A 214 -7.71 -7.16 -26.99
N LYS A 215 -8.94 -6.68 -27.17
CA LYS A 215 -9.28 -5.61 -28.13
C LYS A 215 -9.97 -4.46 -27.41
N LEU A 216 -9.42 -3.26 -27.56
CA LEU A 216 -10.05 -2.01 -27.14
C LEU A 216 -10.68 -1.34 -28.36
N MET A 217 -12.01 -1.31 -28.38
CA MET A 217 -12.79 -0.62 -29.40
C MET A 217 -12.76 0.89 -29.15
N VAL A 218 -12.37 1.68 -30.17
CA VAL A 218 -12.26 3.14 -30.07
C VAL A 218 -13.06 3.87 -31.15
N ASP A 219 -13.56 5.05 -30.81
CA ASP A 219 -14.24 5.98 -31.70
C ASP A 219 -13.27 7.09 -32.11
N HIS A 220 -13.20 7.35 -33.42
CA HIS A 220 -12.27 8.36 -33.95
C HIS A 220 -12.51 9.74 -33.33
N GLY A 221 -11.43 10.42 -32.95
CA GLY A 221 -11.42 11.72 -32.29
C GLY A 221 -11.70 11.69 -30.79
N LYS A 222 -12.00 10.53 -30.19
CA LYS A 222 -12.21 10.40 -28.74
C LYS A 222 -10.91 10.14 -27.99
N THR A 223 -10.90 10.47 -26.70
CA THR A 223 -9.77 10.25 -25.78
C THR A 223 -10.11 9.16 -24.78
N TYR A 224 -9.21 8.21 -24.60
CA TYR A 224 -9.34 7.07 -23.69
C TYR A 224 -8.28 7.16 -22.59
N LEU A 225 -8.62 6.84 -21.36
CA LEU A 225 -7.66 6.73 -20.27
C LEU A 225 -7.26 5.28 -20.10
N LEU A 226 -6.03 4.95 -20.51
CA LEU A 226 -5.42 3.67 -20.27
C LEU A 226 -4.85 3.66 -18.85
N ARG A 227 -5.29 2.69 -18.04
CA ARG A 227 -4.93 2.55 -16.64
C ARG A 227 -3.97 1.36 -16.50
N LEU A 228 -2.69 1.61 -16.75
CA LEU A 228 -1.66 0.58 -16.79
C LEU A 228 -1.31 0.11 -15.38
N ILE A 229 -1.17 -1.19 -15.22
CA ILE A 229 -0.72 -1.85 -13.98
C ILE A 229 0.32 -2.89 -14.41
N ASN A 230 1.52 -2.85 -13.83
CA ASN A 230 2.44 -3.98 -13.97
C ASN A 230 2.26 -4.94 -12.78
N ALA A 231 1.49 -6.00 -13.03
CA ALA A 231 1.24 -7.11 -12.10
C ALA A 231 2.18 -8.30 -12.33
N GLY A 232 3.20 -8.14 -13.20
CA GLY A 232 4.25 -9.13 -13.44
C GLY A 232 5.07 -9.45 -12.18
N MET A 233 5.70 -10.61 -12.17
CA MET A 233 6.48 -11.14 -11.06
C MET A 233 7.84 -10.44 -10.91
N SER A 234 8.54 -10.20 -12.02
CA SER A 234 9.97 -9.90 -11.97
C SER A 234 10.38 -8.63 -12.70
N ASP A 235 9.84 -8.37 -13.89
CA ASP A 235 10.49 -7.47 -14.84
C ASP A 235 9.81 -6.11 -15.03
N ILE A 236 10.65 -5.08 -15.24
CA ILE A 236 10.21 -3.78 -15.77
C ILE A 236 9.79 -4.00 -17.23
N ILE A 237 8.68 -3.40 -17.63
CA ILE A 237 8.12 -3.57 -18.98
C ILE A 237 8.12 -2.25 -19.72
N PHE A 238 8.60 -2.25 -20.96
CA PHE A 238 8.32 -1.22 -21.93
C PHE A 238 6.96 -1.46 -22.57
N PHE A 239 6.09 -0.46 -22.56
CA PHE A 239 4.78 -0.47 -23.21
C PHE A 239 4.66 0.65 -24.24
N ALA A 240 4.08 0.36 -25.41
CA ALA A 240 3.81 1.36 -26.43
C ALA A 240 2.56 1.02 -27.25
N VAL A 241 2.02 2.02 -27.96
CA VAL A 241 0.88 1.84 -28.88
C VAL A 241 1.24 2.34 -30.27
N ALA A 242 1.06 1.49 -31.28
CA ALA A 242 1.49 1.78 -32.63
C ALA A 242 0.82 3.05 -33.17
N LYS A 243 1.64 4.01 -33.62
CA LYS A 243 1.23 5.33 -34.15
C LYS A 243 0.42 6.20 -33.18
N HIS A 244 0.40 5.89 -31.88
CA HIS A 244 -0.27 6.71 -30.88
C HIS A 244 0.75 7.14 -29.82
N GLN A 245 0.97 8.45 -29.71
CA GLN A 245 1.69 9.00 -28.57
C GLN A 245 0.76 9.03 -27.35
N LEU A 246 1.27 8.64 -26.20
CA LEU A 246 0.55 8.63 -24.94
C LEU A 246 0.85 9.90 -24.15
N THR A 247 -0.15 10.41 -23.42
CA THR A 247 0.05 11.50 -22.46
C THR A 247 -0.17 10.96 -21.05
N VAL A 248 0.91 10.72 -20.32
CA VAL A 248 0.88 10.28 -18.92
C VAL A 248 0.37 11.42 -18.04
N VAL A 249 -0.62 11.13 -17.20
CA VAL A 249 -1.32 12.10 -16.33
C VAL A 249 -1.41 11.65 -14.87
N GLY A 250 -0.98 10.43 -14.57
CA GLY A 250 -0.91 9.92 -13.20
C GLY A 250 0.06 8.76 -13.05
N SER A 251 0.55 8.57 -11.84
CA SER A 251 1.34 7.41 -11.41
C SER A 251 0.98 7.08 -9.97
N ASP A 252 0.80 5.80 -9.65
CA ASP A 252 0.63 5.31 -8.28
C ASP A 252 -0.50 6.01 -7.50
N ALA A 253 -1.62 6.27 -8.18
CA ALA A 253 -2.77 7.04 -7.69
C ALA A 253 -2.43 8.45 -7.15
N SER A 254 -1.50 9.11 -7.84
CA SER A 254 -1.23 10.55 -7.75
C SER A 254 -1.15 11.15 -9.15
N TYR A 255 -1.72 12.34 -9.34
CA TYR A 255 -1.61 13.05 -10.62
C TYR A 255 -0.20 13.55 -10.88
N THR A 256 0.19 13.51 -12.15
CA THR A 256 1.48 14.02 -12.64
C THR A 256 1.26 15.26 -13.50
N LYS A 257 2.32 16.05 -13.71
CA LYS A 257 2.35 16.96 -14.86
C LYS A 257 2.20 16.12 -16.14
N PRO A 258 1.39 16.55 -17.12
CA PRO A 258 1.19 15.80 -18.36
C PRO A 258 2.53 15.54 -19.08
N LEU A 259 2.85 14.27 -19.31
CA LEU A 259 4.09 13.84 -19.95
C LEU A 259 3.76 13.09 -21.25
N LYS A 260 4.09 13.70 -22.39
CA LYS A 260 3.99 13.03 -23.69
C LYS A 260 5.13 12.04 -23.88
N ALA A 261 4.80 10.79 -24.19
CA ALA A 261 5.76 9.71 -24.37
C ALA A 261 5.33 8.73 -25.48
N ASN A 262 6.29 8.23 -26.24
CA ASN A 262 6.06 7.21 -27.27
C ASN A 262 6.08 5.79 -26.70
N TYR A 263 6.70 5.61 -25.53
CA TYR A 263 6.70 4.40 -24.74
C TYR A 263 6.62 4.77 -23.25
N ILE A 264 6.26 3.80 -22.43
CA ILE A 264 6.22 3.87 -20.97
C ILE A 264 7.14 2.78 -20.44
N ALA A 265 8.02 3.09 -19.50
CA ALA A 265 8.71 2.09 -18.67
C ALA A 265 7.94 1.95 -17.36
N ILE A 266 7.48 0.75 -17.04
CA ILE A 266 6.65 0.50 -15.85
C ILE A 266 7.18 -0.71 -15.09
N SER A 267 7.53 -0.50 -13.82
CA SER A 267 8.10 -1.53 -12.95
C SER A 267 7.01 -2.34 -12.25
N PRO A 268 7.26 -3.60 -11.86
CA PRO A 268 6.32 -4.38 -11.07
C PRO A 268 5.83 -3.59 -9.85
N GLY A 269 4.51 -3.55 -9.66
CA GLY A 269 3.85 -2.78 -8.60
C GLY A 269 3.47 -1.34 -8.96
N GLN A 270 4.10 -0.73 -9.96
CA GLN A 270 3.72 0.60 -10.39
C GLN A 270 2.39 0.59 -11.18
N THR A 271 1.70 1.72 -11.12
CA THR A 271 0.59 2.04 -12.02
C THR A 271 0.86 3.34 -12.77
N ILE A 272 0.40 3.41 -14.01
CA ILE A 272 0.53 4.60 -14.87
C ILE A 272 -0.81 4.88 -15.55
N ASP A 273 -1.31 6.10 -15.39
CA ASP A 273 -2.51 6.59 -16.05
C ASP A 273 -2.11 7.40 -17.28
N ALA A 274 -2.51 6.95 -18.48
CA ALA A 274 -2.11 7.56 -19.74
C ALA A 274 -3.29 7.80 -20.69
N LEU A 275 -3.42 9.02 -21.18
CA LEU A 275 -4.41 9.39 -22.19
C LEU A 275 -3.93 8.96 -23.58
N LEU A 276 -4.80 8.24 -24.29
CA LEU A 276 -4.68 7.90 -25.70
C LEU A 276 -5.74 8.67 -26.49
N GLN A 277 -5.31 9.48 -27.45
CA GLN A 277 -6.22 10.15 -28.38
C GLN A 277 -6.35 9.32 -29.66
N ALA A 278 -7.56 8.84 -29.96
CA ALA A 278 -7.86 8.02 -31.13
C ALA A 278 -7.95 8.88 -32.41
N SER A 279 -6.81 9.42 -32.84
CA SER A 279 -6.68 10.38 -33.95
C SER A 279 -6.14 9.79 -35.25
N GLN A 280 -5.80 8.50 -35.26
CA GLN A 280 -5.22 7.84 -36.42
C GLN A 280 -6.30 7.41 -37.42
N PRO A 281 -5.95 7.18 -38.71
CA PRO A 281 -6.89 6.62 -39.69
C PRO A 281 -7.56 5.34 -39.18
N LEU A 282 -8.81 5.12 -39.59
CA LEU A 282 -9.58 3.93 -39.18
C LEU A 282 -8.79 2.66 -39.53
N GLY A 283 -8.64 1.77 -38.55
CA GLY A 283 -7.82 0.59 -38.68
C GLY A 283 -7.57 -0.10 -37.33
N HIS A 284 -6.65 -1.06 -37.34
CA HIS A 284 -6.16 -1.73 -36.15
C HIS A 284 -4.73 -1.27 -35.84
N TYR A 285 -4.39 -1.14 -34.57
CA TYR A 285 -3.05 -0.76 -34.10
C TYR A 285 -2.68 -1.60 -32.88
N TYR A 286 -1.48 -2.18 -32.84
CA TYR A 286 -1.08 -2.93 -31.65
C TYR A 286 -0.74 -2.00 -30.49
N MET A 287 -1.26 -2.33 -29.31
CA MET A 287 -0.56 -2.14 -28.05
C MET A 287 0.44 -3.28 -27.92
N ALA A 288 1.68 -3.00 -27.55
CA ALA A 288 2.69 -4.02 -27.34
C ALA A 288 3.48 -3.76 -26.07
N ALA A 289 3.92 -4.83 -25.41
CA ALA A 289 4.74 -4.77 -24.23
C ALA A 289 5.88 -5.81 -24.28
N GLY A 290 7.07 -5.41 -23.84
CA GLY A 290 8.27 -6.25 -23.79
C GLY A 290 9.17 -5.88 -22.61
N VAL A 291 9.96 -6.83 -22.14
CA VAL A 291 10.79 -6.71 -20.93
C VAL A 291 11.99 -5.77 -21.13
N TYR A 292 12.28 -4.99 -20.09
CA TYR A 292 13.59 -4.39 -19.85
C TYR A 292 14.39 -5.28 -18.91
N SER A 293 15.60 -5.70 -19.32
CA SER A 293 16.53 -6.48 -18.51
C SER A 293 17.96 -6.00 -18.70
N SER A 294 18.64 -5.72 -17.58
CA SER A 294 20.02 -5.21 -17.50
C SER A 294 21.01 -6.21 -16.89
N ALA A 295 20.50 -7.34 -16.38
CA ALA A 295 21.29 -8.38 -15.74
C ALA A 295 22.01 -9.24 -16.79
N SER A 296 23.34 -9.30 -16.73
CA SER A 296 24.13 -10.05 -17.71
C SER A 296 24.09 -11.54 -17.39
N GLY A 297 23.84 -12.38 -18.41
CA GLY A 297 23.84 -13.83 -18.26
C GLY A 297 22.64 -14.40 -17.49
N VAL A 298 21.63 -13.58 -17.18
CA VAL A 298 20.39 -13.99 -16.53
C VAL A 298 19.30 -14.14 -17.60
N ALA A 299 18.57 -15.25 -17.56
CA ALA A 299 17.49 -15.50 -18.51
C ALA A 299 16.27 -14.63 -18.17
N TYR A 300 15.57 -14.15 -19.19
CA TYR A 300 14.31 -13.41 -19.04
C TYR A 300 13.36 -13.80 -20.16
N ASP A 301 12.08 -13.46 -20.02
CA ASP A 301 11.10 -13.63 -21.08
C ASP A 301 11.31 -12.58 -22.19
N ASN A 302 12.03 -12.96 -23.25
CA ASN A 302 12.32 -12.11 -24.41
C ASN A 302 11.21 -12.12 -25.48
N THR A 303 9.98 -12.43 -25.10
CA THR A 303 8.84 -12.38 -26.01
C THR A 303 8.13 -11.02 -25.93
N THR A 304 7.17 -10.79 -26.83
CA THR A 304 6.38 -9.54 -26.86
C THR A 304 4.90 -9.87 -26.81
N THR A 305 4.20 -9.34 -25.81
CA THR A 305 2.75 -9.45 -25.71
C THR A 305 2.06 -8.33 -26.48
N THR A 306 0.89 -8.64 -27.05
CA THR A 306 0.13 -7.69 -27.88
C THR A 306 -1.35 -7.66 -27.53
N ALA A 307 -1.95 -6.49 -27.71
CA ALA A 307 -3.38 -6.26 -27.70
C ALA A 307 -3.73 -5.24 -28.80
N ILE A 308 -5.00 -5.09 -29.16
CA ILE A 308 -5.38 -4.35 -30.36
C ILE A 308 -6.24 -3.14 -29.99
N ILE A 309 -5.83 -1.95 -30.43
CA ILE A 309 -6.74 -0.79 -30.60
C ILE A 309 -7.49 -1.00 -31.92
N GLN A 310 -8.82 -1.08 -31.86
CA GLN A 310 -9.67 -1.29 -33.02
C GLN A 310 -10.62 -0.09 -33.19
N TYR A 311 -10.43 0.69 -34.25
CA TYR A 311 -11.33 1.79 -34.56
C TYR A 311 -12.70 1.27 -35.02
N LYS A 312 -13.78 1.90 -34.58
CA LYS A 312 -15.12 1.63 -35.11
C LYS A 312 -15.28 2.32 -36.48
N GLY A 313 -15.86 1.60 -37.43
CA GLY A 313 -16.18 2.13 -38.76
C GLY A 313 -16.10 1.08 -39.85
N ASN A 314 -16.29 1.51 -41.09
CA ASN A 314 -16.17 0.66 -42.27
C ASN A 314 -14.80 0.87 -42.92
N TYR A 315 -13.95 -0.16 -42.89
CA TYR A 315 -12.63 -0.19 -43.53
C TYR A 315 -12.23 -1.63 -43.81
N SER A 316 -11.37 -1.83 -44.81
CA SER A 316 -10.74 -3.14 -45.04
C SER A 316 -9.63 -3.34 -44.01
N SER A 317 -9.81 -4.29 -43.10
CA SER A 317 -8.79 -4.58 -42.08
C SER A 317 -7.53 -5.16 -42.71
N SER A 318 -6.36 -4.56 -42.44
CA SER A 318 -5.07 -5.22 -42.69
C SER A 318 -5.01 -6.56 -41.95
N SER A 319 -4.43 -7.58 -42.58
CA SER A 319 -4.21 -8.90 -41.96
C SER A 319 -3.24 -8.86 -40.78
N SER A 320 -2.38 -7.82 -40.73
CA SER A 320 -1.46 -7.55 -39.63
C SER A 320 -1.49 -6.06 -39.24
N PRO A 321 -1.94 -5.72 -38.02
CA PRO A 321 -1.81 -4.37 -37.48
C PRO A 321 -0.33 -3.96 -37.35
N PRO A 322 0.02 -2.67 -37.46
CA PRO A 322 1.38 -2.20 -37.21
C PRO A 322 1.77 -2.42 -35.75
N LEU A 323 3.01 -2.86 -35.52
CA LEU A 323 3.64 -2.90 -34.20
C LEU A 323 4.24 -1.53 -33.85
N PRO A 324 4.24 -1.13 -32.57
CA PRO A 324 5.00 0.04 -32.12
C PRO A 324 6.51 -0.27 -32.07
N SER A 325 7.33 0.78 -32.09
CA SER A 325 8.76 0.66 -31.75
C SER A 325 8.90 0.66 -30.22
N LEU A 326 9.30 -0.48 -29.64
CA LEU A 326 9.74 -0.54 -28.25
C LEU A 326 11.24 -0.22 -28.16
N PRO A 327 11.71 0.39 -27.06
CA PRO A 327 13.14 0.42 -26.77
C PRO A 327 13.74 -0.99 -26.76
N TYR A 328 15.05 -1.09 -27.00
CA TYR A 328 15.73 -2.37 -26.92
C TYR A 328 15.76 -2.88 -25.47
N TYR A 329 15.74 -4.20 -25.26
CA TYR A 329 15.50 -4.78 -23.93
C TYR A 329 16.53 -4.33 -22.86
N ASN A 330 17.76 -3.99 -23.24
CA ASN A 330 18.80 -3.54 -22.30
C ASN A 330 19.03 -2.02 -22.32
N ASP A 331 18.12 -1.24 -22.94
CA ASP A 331 18.23 0.22 -23.01
C ASP A 331 17.90 0.85 -21.65
N THR A 332 18.92 0.86 -20.80
CA THR A 332 18.86 1.42 -19.45
C THR A 332 18.52 2.90 -19.47
N ASN A 333 19.03 3.64 -20.46
CA ASN A 333 18.75 5.06 -20.60
C ASN A 333 17.27 5.30 -20.92
N ALA A 334 16.65 4.50 -21.78
CA ALA A 334 15.22 4.59 -22.04
C ALA A 334 14.37 4.33 -20.77
N SER A 335 14.73 3.32 -19.98
CA SER A 335 14.05 2.99 -18.72
C SER A 335 14.12 4.14 -17.71
N VAL A 336 15.34 4.58 -17.36
CA VAL A 336 15.54 5.61 -16.32
C VAL A 336 15.09 7.00 -16.78
N SER A 337 15.25 7.34 -18.07
CA SER A 337 14.87 8.66 -18.59
C SER A 337 13.35 8.85 -18.61
N PHE A 338 12.58 7.80 -18.89
CA PHE A 338 11.13 7.86 -18.74
C PHE A 338 10.74 8.16 -17.28
N THR A 339 11.25 7.35 -16.35
CA THR A 339 10.93 7.46 -14.92
C THR A 339 11.37 8.79 -14.32
N GLY A 340 12.58 9.25 -14.64
CA GLY A 340 13.16 10.50 -14.15
C GLY A 340 12.48 11.77 -14.67
N ARG A 341 11.60 11.68 -15.67
CA ARG A 341 10.81 12.80 -16.19
C ARG A 341 9.45 12.96 -15.51
N LEU A 342 9.01 11.99 -14.70
CA LEU A 342 7.78 12.10 -13.94
C LEU A 342 7.90 13.20 -12.89
N ARG A 343 6.85 14.01 -12.76
CA ARG A 343 6.75 15.11 -11.79
C ARG A 343 5.34 15.17 -11.24
N SER A 344 5.18 15.44 -9.95
CA SER A 344 3.86 15.67 -9.36
C SER A 344 3.16 16.87 -10.00
N LEU A 345 1.84 16.83 -10.10
CA LEU A 345 1.04 17.88 -10.75
C LEU A 345 1.32 19.28 -10.17
N GLY A 346 1.30 19.42 -8.84
CA GLY A 346 1.66 20.66 -8.14
C GLY A 346 0.70 21.82 -8.43
N SER A 347 -0.61 21.58 -8.30
CA SER A 347 -1.66 22.60 -8.41
C SER A 347 -2.25 22.94 -7.03
N GLU A 348 -3.11 23.96 -6.96
CA GLU A 348 -3.82 24.35 -5.73
C GLU A 348 -4.69 23.20 -5.18
N GLU A 349 -5.41 22.48 -6.07
CA GLU A 349 -6.24 21.34 -5.70
C GLU A 349 -5.42 20.06 -5.40
N HIS A 350 -4.18 19.98 -5.91
CA HIS A 350 -3.27 18.85 -5.75
C HIS A 350 -1.87 19.31 -5.31
N PRO A 351 -1.75 19.81 -4.07
CA PRO A 351 -0.50 20.39 -3.58
C PRO A 351 0.58 19.34 -3.34
N VAL A 352 1.83 19.79 -3.40
CA VAL A 352 3.02 18.98 -3.14
C VAL A 352 3.58 19.35 -1.76
N HIS A 353 3.66 18.37 -0.86
CA HIS A 353 4.06 18.56 0.54
C HIS A 353 5.30 17.72 0.88
N ILE A 354 6.44 18.13 0.33
CA ILE A 354 7.71 17.40 0.50
C ILE A 354 8.32 17.74 1.86
N PRO A 355 8.81 16.74 2.62
CA PRO A 355 9.65 16.99 3.78
C PRO A 355 10.95 17.70 3.38
N LEU A 356 11.14 18.95 3.83
CA LEU A 356 12.37 19.72 3.58
C LEU A 356 13.41 19.50 4.67
N ASN A 357 12.98 19.56 5.94
CA ASN A 357 13.85 19.31 7.10
C ASN A 357 13.80 17.83 7.47
N ILE A 358 14.89 17.11 7.27
CA ILE A 358 14.96 15.65 7.47
C ILE A 358 15.48 15.31 8.87
N SER A 359 14.65 14.61 9.64
CA SER A 359 14.97 14.15 11.00
C SER A 359 15.66 12.79 11.03
N THR A 360 15.50 11.98 9.98
CA THR A 360 16.06 10.62 9.90
C THR A 360 16.57 10.37 8.49
N LYS A 361 17.87 10.10 8.36
CA LYS A 361 18.52 9.75 7.08
C LYS A 361 18.94 8.29 7.13
N LEU A 362 18.63 7.56 6.07
CA LEU A 362 18.90 6.13 5.93
C LEU A 362 19.56 5.89 4.57
N LEU A 363 20.51 4.98 4.51
CA LEU A 363 21.08 4.48 3.27
C LEU A 363 20.98 2.96 3.27
N PHE A 364 20.27 2.42 2.29
CA PHE A 364 19.95 1.01 2.16
C PHE A 364 20.56 0.48 0.86
N THR A 365 21.58 -0.38 0.96
CA THR A 365 22.07 -1.13 -0.20
C THR A 365 21.09 -2.23 -0.52
N VAL A 366 20.77 -2.42 -1.79
CA VAL A 366 19.88 -3.46 -2.29
C VAL A 366 20.69 -4.38 -3.21
N SER A 367 20.73 -5.66 -2.87
CA SER A 367 21.66 -6.61 -3.48
C SER A 367 21.00 -7.94 -3.78
N ILE A 368 21.38 -8.52 -4.92
CA ILE A 368 21.35 -9.97 -5.10
C ILE A 368 22.57 -10.55 -4.40
N ASN A 369 22.38 -11.70 -3.77
CA ASN A 369 23.36 -12.35 -2.91
C ASN A 369 23.40 -13.85 -3.18
N THR A 370 24.36 -14.53 -2.57
CA THR A 370 24.48 -15.98 -2.60
C THR A 370 24.70 -16.56 -1.20
N LEU A 371 24.16 -17.74 -0.95
CA LEU A 371 24.32 -18.51 0.27
C LEU A 371 24.99 -19.86 -0.06
N PRO A 372 25.97 -20.32 0.73
CA PRO A 372 26.67 -21.57 0.45
C PRO A 372 25.74 -22.78 0.54
N CYS A 373 25.94 -23.76 -0.33
CA CYS A 373 25.29 -25.06 -0.28
C CYS A 373 26.31 -26.16 0.01
N ALA A 374 25.87 -27.22 0.70
CA ALA A 374 26.72 -28.38 0.96
C ALA A 374 27.26 -28.94 -0.37
N ASN A 375 28.58 -29.12 -0.47
CA ASN A 375 29.29 -29.63 -1.64
C ASN A 375 28.97 -28.89 -2.96
N ASN A 376 28.67 -27.59 -2.91
CA ASN A 376 28.32 -26.78 -4.09
C ASN A 376 27.18 -27.40 -4.92
N SER A 377 26.20 -28.01 -4.24
CA SER A 377 25.12 -28.78 -4.87
C SER A 377 23.97 -27.95 -5.45
N CYS A 378 23.98 -26.64 -5.26
CA CYS A 378 22.89 -25.77 -5.73
C CYS A 378 23.14 -25.28 -7.17
N GLU A 379 22.09 -24.86 -7.85
CA GLU A 379 22.13 -24.42 -9.26
C GLU A 379 22.46 -22.93 -9.43
N GLY A 380 22.61 -22.18 -8.33
CA GLY A 380 23.03 -20.78 -8.40
C GLY A 380 24.52 -20.62 -8.75
N PRO A 381 24.98 -19.37 -8.91
CA PRO A 381 26.35 -19.06 -9.28
C PRO A 381 27.38 -19.76 -8.39
N ASN A 382 28.44 -20.34 -8.97
CA ASN A 382 29.48 -21.07 -8.22
C ASN A 382 28.95 -22.23 -7.34
N GLY A 383 27.79 -22.82 -7.67
CA GLY A 383 27.19 -23.92 -6.91
C GLY A 383 26.51 -23.47 -5.60
N THR A 384 26.23 -22.18 -5.48
CA THR A 384 25.58 -21.55 -4.32
C THR A 384 24.07 -21.42 -4.53
N ARG A 385 23.36 -20.93 -3.50
CA ARG A 385 21.93 -20.62 -3.53
C ARG A 385 21.73 -19.12 -3.66
N VAL A 386 20.90 -18.69 -4.61
CA VAL A 386 20.51 -17.28 -4.76
C VAL A 386 19.76 -16.79 -3.51
N SER A 387 20.08 -15.58 -3.09
CA SER A 387 19.45 -14.83 -2.00
C SER A 387 19.38 -13.35 -2.41
N ALA A 388 18.77 -12.52 -1.56
CA ALA A 388 18.77 -11.08 -1.71
C ALA A 388 18.80 -10.43 -0.33
N SER A 389 19.33 -9.22 -0.24
CA SER A 389 19.42 -8.50 1.03
C SER A 389 19.20 -7.00 0.88
N VAL A 390 18.80 -6.39 2.00
CA VAL A 390 18.89 -4.94 2.19
C VAL A 390 19.86 -4.68 3.34
N ASN A 391 20.88 -3.84 3.11
CA ASN A 391 21.98 -3.62 4.06
C ASN A 391 22.63 -4.93 4.56
N ASN A 392 22.80 -5.89 3.66
CA ASN A 392 23.37 -7.21 3.94
C ASN A 392 22.55 -8.10 4.88
N ILE A 393 21.29 -7.74 5.16
CA ILE A 393 20.34 -8.59 5.88
C ILE A 393 19.38 -9.25 4.88
N SER A 394 19.47 -10.57 4.76
CA SER A 394 18.53 -11.42 4.03
C SER A 394 17.36 -11.73 4.96
N PHE A 395 16.19 -11.14 4.66
CA PHE A 395 15.02 -11.23 5.52
C PHE A 395 14.48 -12.65 5.60
N VAL A 396 14.28 -13.16 6.81
CA VAL A 396 13.63 -14.44 7.06
C VAL A 396 12.26 -14.19 7.67
N SER A 397 11.20 -14.70 7.03
CA SER A 397 9.85 -14.59 7.56
C SER A 397 9.72 -15.33 8.90
N PRO A 398 9.14 -14.69 9.94
CA PRO A 398 8.90 -15.36 11.21
C PRO A 398 7.69 -16.30 11.13
N SER A 399 7.50 -17.14 12.16
CA SER A 399 6.32 -18.01 12.28
C SER A 399 5.11 -17.33 12.93
N ILE A 400 5.35 -16.28 13.71
CA ILE A 400 4.34 -15.36 14.27
C ILE A 400 4.49 -14.06 13.52
N ASP A 401 3.38 -13.49 13.03
CA ASP A 401 3.46 -12.25 12.28
C ASP A 401 4.00 -11.08 13.13
N ILE A 402 4.82 -10.22 12.51
CA ILE A 402 5.52 -9.12 13.19
C ILE A 402 4.55 -8.20 13.91
N LEU A 403 3.40 -7.88 13.30
CA LEU A 403 2.37 -7.04 13.88
C LEU A 403 1.78 -7.67 15.14
N GLN A 404 1.42 -8.96 15.10
CA GLN A 404 0.97 -9.67 16.30
C GLN A 404 2.06 -9.68 17.38
N ALA A 405 3.32 -9.95 17.02
CA ALA A 405 4.42 -10.00 17.98
C ALA A 405 4.67 -8.63 18.64
N TYR A 406 4.63 -7.56 17.86
CA TYR A 406 4.73 -6.19 18.33
C TYR A 406 3.57 -5.85 19.28
N TYR A 407 2.32 -6.11 18.86
CA TYR A 407 1.16 -5.81 19.68
C TYR A 407 1.14 -6.63 20.97
N LYS A 408 1.49 -7.92 20.92
CA LYS A 408 1.48 -8.80 22.10
C LYS A 408 2.78 -8.83 22.89
N HIS A 409 3.76 -7.98 22.55
CA HIS A 409 5.09 -7.95 23.17
C HIS A 409 5.78 -9.33 23.22
N ILE A 410 5.66 -10.12 22.14
CA ILE A 410 6.24 -11.46 22.06
C ILE A 410 7.72 -11.32 21.73
N SER A 411 8.58 -11.66 22.68
CA SER A 411 10.04 -11.66 22.49
C SER A 411 10.50 -12.77 21.54
N GLY A 412 11.60 -12.53 20.82
CA GLY A 412 12.26 -13.54 19.99
C GLY A 412 11.67 -13.74 18.59
N VAL A 413 10.71 -12.90 18.17
CA VAL A 413 10.13 -12.97 16.82
C VAL A 413 10.89 -12.10 15.81
N TYR A 414 11.30 -10.90 16.21
CA TYR A 414 12.07 -9.98 15.39
C TYR A 414 13.05 -9.15 16.25
N GLY A 415 14.13 -8.67 15.65
CA GLY A 415 15.03 -7.67 16.22
C GLY A 415 14.66 -6.26 15.75
N ALA A 416 14.93 -5.23 16.57
CA ALA A 416 14.64 -3.83 16.26
C ALA A 416 15.87 -3.05 15.77
N ASN A 417 16.94 -3.75 15.39
CA ASN A 417 18.26 -3.19 15.15
C ASN A 417 18.62 -3.14 13.66
N PHE A 418 17.61 -3.04 12.77
CA PHE A 418 17.89 -2.90 11.34
C PHE A 418 18.80 -1.67 11.08
N PRO A 419 19.95 -1.86 10.41
CA PRO A 419 20.99 -0.85 10.36
C PRO A 419 20.56 0.33 9.47
N SER A 420 20.78 1.55 9.96
CA SER A 420 20.45 2.78 9.20
C SER A 420 21.31 2.97 7.95
N TYR A 421 22.50 2.35 7.93
CA TYR A 421 23.52 2.45 6.89
C TYR A 421 24.06 1.04 6.63
N PRO A 422 24.58 0.74 5.44
CA PRO A 422 25.18 -0.55 5.17
C PRO A 422 26.33 -0.82 6.16
N PRO A 423 26.40 -2.03 6.74
CA PRO A 423 27.40 -2.36 7.76
C PRO A 423 28.82 -2.35 7.20
N LEU A 424 28.97 -2.52 5.88
CA LEU A 424 30.24 -2.45 5.16
C LEU A 424 30.11 -1.46 3.98
N VAL A 425 31.06 -0.54 3.89
CA VAL A 425 31.16 0.41 2.78
C VAL A 425 32.19 -0.08 1.79
N PHE A 426 31.79 -0.16 0.52
CA PHE A 426 32.64 -0.51 -0.62
C PHE A 426 32.14 0.25 -1.86
N ASP A 427 32.85 0.12 -2.99
CA ASP A 427 32.34 0.61 -4.26
C ASP A 427 31.20 -0.29 -4.74
N TYR A 428 29.96 0.05 -4.36
CA TYR A 428 28.77 -0.76 -4.62
C TYR A 428 28.54 -1.05 -6.10
N THR A 429 29.02 -0.16 -6.97
CA THR A 429 28.76 -0.19 -8.41
C THR A 429 29.94 -0.65 -9.27
N ALA A 430 31.04 -1.07 -8.63
CA ALA A 430 32.21 -1.59 -9.34
C ALA A 430 31.86 -2.75 -10.27
N GLU A 431 32.54 -2.83 -11.42
CA GLU A 431 32.30 -3.89 -12.41
C GLU A 431 32.60 -5.28 -11.84
N TYR A 432 33.67 -5.37 -11.04
CA TYR A 432 34.15 -6.60 -10.43
C TYR A 432 34.17 -6.43 -8.92
N LEU A 433 33.35 -7.23 -8.22
CA LEU A 433 33.26 -7.25 -6.76
C LEU A 433 33.82 -8.57 -6.21
N PRO A 434 34.53 -8.54 -5.07
CA PRO A 434 34.96 -9.76 -4.39
C PRO A 434 33.78 -10.66 -4.00
N LEU A 435 33.94 -11.98 -4.15
CA LEU A 435 32.88 -12.96 -3.89
C LEU A 435 32.45 -12.97 -2.40
N GLU A 436 33.33 -12.57 -1.49
CA GLU A 436 33.05 -12.51 -0.06
C GLU A 436 31.95 -11.50 0.28
N LEU A 437 31.73 -10.50 -0.60
CA LEU A 437 30.66 -9.51 -0.45
C LEU A 437 29.28 -10.05 -0.85
N GLU A 438 29.22 -11.19 -1.53
CA GLU A 438 27.94 -11.79 -1.95
C GLU A 438 27.21 -12.47 -0.78
N LEU A 439 27.88 -12.74 0.34
CA LEU A 439 27.32 -13.49 1.47
C LEU A 439 26.54 -12.57 2.43
N PRO A 440 25.20 -12.71 2.52
CA PRO A 440 24.39 -11.92 3.44
C PRO A 440 24.27 -12.62 4.81
N GLN A 441 23.79 -11.86 5.79
CA GLN A 441 23.36 -12.41 7.07
C GLN A 441 21.85 -12.62 7.06
N ASN A 442 21.40 -13.82 7.41
CA ASN A 442 19.98 -14.07 7.61
C ASN A 442 19.49 -13.42 8.90
N GLY A 443 18.35 -12.73 8.85
CA GLY A 443 17.77 -12.12 10.04
C GLY A 443 16.34 -11.64 9.84
N THR A 444 15.62 -11.46 10.94
CA THR A 444 14.28 -10.86 10.96
C THR A 444 14.39 -9.54 11.72
N GLU A 445 14.87 -8.50 11.04
CA GLU A 445 15.16 -7.19 11.64
C GLU A 445 14.19 -6.13 11.14
N VAL A 446 13.73 -5.26 12.03
CA VAL A 446 12.84 -4.13 11.70
C VAL A 446 13.50 -2.79 12.01
N LYS A 447 13.13 -1.77 11.25
CA LYS A 447 13.49 -0.38 11.53
C LYS A 447 12.33 0.34 12.20
N VAL A 448 12.45 0.59 13.50
CA VAL A 448 11.45 1.40 14.24
C VAL A 448 11.70 2.88 13.96
N LEU A 449 10.66 3.56 13.48
CA LEU A 449 10.68 5.01 13.24
C LEU A 449 9.78 5.71 14.23
N LYS A 450 10.20 6.89 14.70
CA LYS A 450 9.35 7.73 15.55
C LYS A 450 8.19 8.27 14.72
N TYR A 451 6.98 8.26 15.29
CA TYR A 451 5.84 8.95 14.70
C TYR A 451 6.18 10.41 14.37
N ASN A 452 5.68 10.90 13.25
CA ASN A 452 5.86 12.25 12.74
C ASN A 452 7.29 12.57 12.26
N SER A 453 8.23 11.61 12.29
CA SER A 453 9.57 11.81 11.71
C SER A 453 9.49 12.05 10.20
N THR A 454 10.34 12.97 9.72
CA THR A 454 10.63 13.17 8.30
C THR A 454 11.83 12.29 7.93
N VAL A 455 11.64 11.42 6.97
CA VAL A 455 12.58 10.35 6.62
C VAL A 455 13.06 10.54 5.19
N GLU A 456 14.37 10.46 5.01
CA GLU A 456 15.02 10.29 3.72
C GLU A 456 15.65 8.90 3.67
N ILE A 457 15.34 8.14 2.62
CA ILE A 457 15.97 6.85 2.34
C ILE A 457 16.66 6.97 1.00
N VAL A 458 17.96 6.71 0.99
CA VAL A 458 18.71 6.48 -0.23
C VAL A 458 18.79 4.97 -0.45
N LEU A 459 18.22 4.52 -1.54
CA LEU A 459 18.26 3.13 -1.99
C LEU A 459 19.42 3.02 -2.99
N GLN A 460 20.45 2.25 -2.66
CA GLN A 460 21.65 2.07 -3.45
C GLN A 460 21.65 0.68 -4.07
N GLY A 461 21.54 0.59 -5.39
CA GLY A 461 21.74 -0.66 -6.12
C GLY A 461 23.20 -1.08 -6.09
N THR A 462 23.44 -2.39 -6.03
CA THR A 462 24.79 -2.96 -6.10
C THR A 462 24.96 -3.84 -7.33
N ASN A 463 26.21 -3.99 -7.76
CA ASN A 463 26.57 -4.89 -8.86
C ASN A 463 26.92 -6.32 -8.39
N LEU A 464 26.49 -6.72 -7.18
CA LEU A 464 26.77 -8.06 -6.65
C LEU A 464 26.09 -9.15 -7.47
N VAL A 465 26.77 -10.29 -7.60
CA VAL A 465 26.34 -11.42 -8.42
C VAL A 465 26.18 -10.98 -9.89
N ALA A 466 24.95 -10.93 -10.42
CA ALA A 466 24.68 -10.39 -11.75
C ALA A 466 24.27 -8.92 -11.71
N GLY A 467 23.85 -8.40 -10.53
CA GLY A 467 23.15 -7.13 -10.33
C GLY A 467 21.87 -6.97 -11.16
N THR A 468 20.85 -6.31 -10.63
CA THR A 468 19.61 -6.03 -11.38
C THR A 468 18.94 -4.75 -10.90
N ASP A 469 17.94 -4.28 -11.63
CA ASP A 469 17.09 -3.16 -11.24
C ASP A 469 16.05 -3.63 -10.22
N HIS A 470 15.85 -2.86 -9.14
CA HIS A 470 15.01 -3.27 -8.01
C HIS A 470 13.79 -2.37 -7.85
N PRO A 471 12.56 -2.82 -8.17
CA PRO A 471 11.34 -2.08 -7.87
C PRO A 471 11.07 -2.09 -6.35
N MET A 472 11.48 -1.03 -5.66
CA MET A 472 11.31 -0.88 -4.22
C MET A 472 9.93 -0.29 -3.91
N HIS A 473 9.13 -1.05 -3.16
CA HIS A 473 7.78 -0.68 -2.74
C HIS A 473 7.72 -0.44 -1.22
N LEU A 474 6.93 0.54 -0.77
CA LEU A 474 6.70 0.82 0.65
C LEU A 474 5.20 0.76 0.98
N HIS A 475 4.83 -0.20 1.83
CA HIS A 475 3.45 -0.35 2.30
C HIS A 475 3.05 0.80 3.22
N GLY A 476 1.74 1.11 3.26
CA GLY A 476 1.18 2.11 4.18
C GLY A 476 1.54 3.57 3.88
N TYR A 477 2.39 3.83 2.88
CA TYR A 477 2.89 5.15 2.53
C TYR A 477 2.99 5.34 1.02
N SER A 478 2.98 6.62 0.62
CA SER A 478 3.56 7.06 -0.65
C SER A 478 4.73 7.98 -0.29
N PHE A 479 5.73 8.06 -1.16
CA PHE A 479 6.95 8.83 -0.96
C PHE A 479 7.26 9.70 -2.19
N TYR A 480 7.94 10.82 -1.95
CA TYR A 480 8.45 11.69 -3.00
C TYR A 480 9.81 11.16 -3.48
N VAL A 481 9.94 10.89 -4.77
CA VAL A 481 11.23 10.53 -5.38
C VAL A 481 12.00 11.81 -5.70
N VAL A 482 12.91 12.20 -4.80
CA VAL A 482 13.58 13.51 -4.86
C VAL A 482 14.85 13.50 -5.71
N GLY A 483 15.44 12.34 -5.94
CA GLY A 483 16.64 12.25 -6.77
C GLY A 483 16.93 10.82 -7.21
N TRP A 484 17.75 10.69 -8.23
CA TRP A 484 18.29 9.43 -8.72
C TRP A 484 19.61 9.70 -9.43
N GLY A 485 20.44 8.67 -9.58
CA GLY A 485 21.71 8.77 -10.28
C GLY A 485 22.33 7.40 -10.55
N PHE A 486 23.40 7.39 -11.34
CA PHE A 486 24.25 6.22 -11.52
C PHE A 486 25.50 6.32 -10.63
N GLY A 487 26.12 5.18 -10.36
CA GLY A 487 27.25 5.06 -9.45
C GLY A 487 26.84 5.00 -7.98
N ASN A 488 27.81 5.24 -7.10
CA ASN A 488 27.59 5.31 -5.65
C ASN A 488 27.05 6.69 -5.28
N PHE A 489 26.05 6.73 -4.41
CA PHE A 489 25.51 7.97 -3.87
C PHE A 489 26.57 8.78 -3.10
N ASP A 490 26.76 10.03 -3.50
CA ASP A 490 27.59 11.02 -2.82
C ASP A 490 26.70 11.94 -1.98
N LYS A 491 26.69 11.71 -0.67
CA LYS A 491 25.87 12.45 0.31
C LYS A 491 26.12 13.96 0.33
N ASP A 492 27.27 14.42 -0.16
CA ASP A 492 27.69 15.82 -0.11
C ASP A 492 27.43 16.54 -1.46
N LYS A 493 27.22 15.79 -2.56
CA LYS A 493 26.96 16.35 -3.89
C LYS A 493 25.56 16.07 -4.42
N ASP A 494 25.10 14.82 -4.35
CA ASP A 494 23.86 14.40 -4.99
C ASP A 494 22.60 15.11 -4.44
N PRO A 495 22.49 15.39 -3.13
CA PRO A 495 21.36 16.17 -2.60
C PRO A 495 21.22 17.57 -3.18
N LEU A 496 22.29 18.15 -3.75
CA LEU A 496 22.23 19.46 -4.41
C LEU A 496 21.43 19.42 -5.72
N GLY A 497 21.33 18.23 -6.34
CA GLY A 497 20.55 17.99 -7.56
C GLY A 497 19.11 17.55 -7.30
N TYR A 498 18.68 17.44 -6.04
CA TYR A 498 17.34 16.96 -5.72
C TYR A 498 16.24 17.87 -6.27
N ASN A 499 15.20 17.25 -6.82
CA ASN A 499 13.94 17.92 -7.08
C ASN A 499 13.16 18.07 -5.78
N LEU A 500 13.25 19.25 -5.17
CA LEU A 500 12.50 19.61 -3.95
C LEU A 500 11.31 20.54 -4.25
N VAL A 501 10.87 20.60 -5.51
CA VAL A 501 9.75 21.44 -5.96
C VAL A 501 8.55 20.58 -6.33
N ASP A 502 8.72 19.66 -7.27
CA ASP A 502 7.65 18.80 -7.80
C ASP A 502 8.08 17.33 -8.06
N PRO A 503 8.84 16.70 -7.16
CA PRO A 503 9.18 15.28 -7.28
C PRO A 503 7.90 14.44 -7.35
N PRO A 504 7.88 13.35 -8.15
CA PRO A 504 6.70 12.51 -8.26
C PRO A 504 6.43 11.82 -6.92
N LEU A 505 5.15 11.76 -6.55
CA LEU A 505 4.65 11.02 -5.39
C LEU A 505 4.28 9.60 -5.85
N GLN A 506 5.02 8.61 -5.37
CA GLN A 506 4.89 7.21 -5.80
C GLN A 506 4.80 6.28 -4.58
N ASN A 507 4.44 5.03 -4.80
CA ASN A 507 4.54 3.96 -3.79
C ASN A 507 5.56 2.90 -4.19
N THR A 508 5.94 2.83 -5.47
CA THR A 508 6.99 1.94 -5.98
C THR A 508 7.95 2.71 -6.89
N ILE A 509 9.26 2.48 -6.72
CA ILE A 509 10.29 3.06 -7.59
C ILE A 509 11.41 2.07 -7.88
N ALA A 510 11.81 1.95 -9.14
CA ALA A 510 12.96 1.15 -9.52
C ALA A 510 14.27 1.85 -9.09
N VAL A 511 15.16 1.06 -8.49
CA VAL A 511 16.53 1.44 -8.17
C VAL A 511 17.41 0.85 -9.27
N PRO A 512 18.17 1.67 -10.00
CA PRO A 512 19.06 1.16 -11.04
C PRO A 512 20.13 0.23 -10.47
N LYS A 513 20.43 -0.87 -11.18
CA LYS A 513 21.49 -1.84 -10.82
C LYS A 513 22.79 -1.21 -10.35
N LYS A 514 23.32 -0.26 -11.13
CA LYS A 514 24.55 0.50 -10.85
C LYS A 514 24.21 1.96 -10.53
N GLY A 515 23.26 2.18 -9.63
CA GLY A 515 22.80 3.52 -9.30
C GLY A 515 22.06 3.61 -7.98
N TRP A 516 21.44 4.75 -7.76
CA TRP A 516 20.74 5.05 -6.52
C TRP A 516 19.46 5.85 -6.79
N THR A 517 18.52 5.74 -5.87
CA THR A 517 17.28 6.53 -5.83
C THR A 517 17.07 7.05 -4.42
N ALA A 518 16.79 8.35 -4.28
CA ALA A 518 16.50 8.99 -3.00
C ALA A 518 15.02 9.30 -2.88
N ILE A 519 14.41 8.84 -1.79
CA ILE A 519 12.99 9.04 -1.48
C ILE A 519 12.79 9.77 -0.15
N ARG A 520 11.72 10.56 -0.05
CA ARG A 520 11.32 11.24 1.17
C ARG A 520 9.86 11.00 1.50
N PHE A 521 9.57 10.74 2.77
CA PHE A 521 8.22 10.69 3.28
C PHE A 521 8.19 11.12 4.75
N LYS A 522 6.97 11.27 5.28
CA LYS A 522 6.75 11.57 6.69
C LYS A 522 6.06 10.37 7.33
N ALA A 523 6.61 9.85 8.42
CA ALA A 523 6.09 8.69 9.14
C ALA A 523 4.85 9.08 9.96
N THR A 524 3.74 9.40 9.28
CA THR A 524 2.48 9.89 9.88
C THR A 524 1.36 8.86 9.89
N ASN A 525 1.63 7.61 9.57
CA ASN A 525 0.69 6.53 9.76
C ASN A 525 1.02 5.87 11.12
N PRO A 526 0.47 6.36 12.26
CA PRO A 526 0.78 5.78 13.55
C PRO A 526 0.08 4.43 13.67
N ASP A 527 0.60 3.58 14.55
CA ASP A 527 -0.24 2.58 15.18
C ASP A 527 -1.43 3.25 15.90
N ASP A 528 -2.52 2.51 16.01
CA ASP A 528 -3.82 2.93 16.51
C ASP A 528 -3.83 3.34 18.02
N LEU A 529 -4.99 3.33 18.68
CA LEU A 529 -5.09 3.61 20.13
C LEU A 529 -4.36 2.57 21.01
N TRP A 530 -3.69 1.57 20.43
CA TRP A 530 -2.92 0.58 21.16
C TRP A 530 -1.80 1.17 21.99
N LEU A 531 -1.14 2.23 21.51
CA LEU A 531 -0.13 2.91 22.34
C LEU A 531 -0.78 3.41 23.64
N ALA A 532 -1.96 4.05 23.55
CA ALA A 532 -2.71 4.48 24.71
C ALA A 532 -3.17 3.30 25.58
N TYR A 533 -3.64 2.19 24.98
CA TYR A 533 -4.02 0.98 25.72
C TYR A 533 -2.87 0.43 26.57
N ASN A 534 -1.63 0.39 26.06
CA ASN A 534 -0.47 -0.11 26.82
C ASN A 534 0.14 0.93 27.75
N LEU A 535 -0.13 2.21 27.51
CA LEU A 535 0.33 3.27 28.40
C LEU A 535 -0.46 3.25 29.71
N ILE A 536 -1.75 2.93 29.67
CA ILE A 536 -2.65 2.98 30.81
C ILE A 536 -2.58 1.63 31.55
N ALA A 537 -2.50 1.65 32.87
CA ALA A 537 -2.50 0.46 33.73
C ALA A 537 -3.62 0.50 34.78
N GLU A 538 -3.93 -0.65 35.39
CA GLU A 538 -4.80 -0.68 36.57
C GLU A 538 -4.20 0.18 37.69
N GLY A 539 -5.01 1.05 38.28
CA GLY A 539 -4.58 2.00 39.31
C GLY A 539 -4.26 3.41 38.80
N ASP A 540 -3.98 3.58 37.50
CA ASP A 540 -3.83 4.91 36.88
C ASP A 540 -5.16 5.70 36.92
N THR A 541 -5.10 7.02 36.72
CA THR A 541 -6.32 7.83 36.53
C THR A 541 -6.39 8.41 35.12
N VAL A 542 -7.58 8.36 34.53
CA VAL A 542 -7.84 8.83 33.17
C VAL A 542 -8.94 9.86 33.20
N LEU A 543 -8.63 11.08 32.78
CA LEU A 543 -9.57 12.18 32.62
C LEU A 543 -9.93 12.33 31.14
N ALA A 544 -11.22 12.19 30.81
CA ALA A 544 -11.72 12.41 29.44
C ALA A 544 -13.11 13.05 29.41
N VAL A 545 -13.45 13.65 28.27
CA VAL A 545 -14.80 14.20 28.01
C VAL A 545 -15.72 13.10 27.48
N THR A 546 -16.82 12.86 28.18
CA THR A 546 -17.88 11.92 27.79
C THR A 546 -19.24 12.63 27.62
N VAL A 547 -20.22 11.94 27.04
CA VAL A 547 -21.60 12.42 26.88
C VAL A 547 -22.54 11.47 27.59
N ARG A 548 -23.37 11.99 28.50
CA ARG A 548 -24.35 11.20 29.25
C ARG A 548 -25.76 11.64 28.96
N LYS A 549 -26.68 10.68 28.82
CA LYS A 549 -28.12 10.91 28.79
C LYS A 549 -28.61 11.10 30.24
N VAL A 550 -29.09 12.30 30.57
CA VAL A 550 -29.63 12.65 31.89
C VAL A 550 -31.15 12.78 31.76
N LEU A 551 -31.89 12.16 32.68
CA LEU A 551 -33.35 12.26 32.74
C LEU A 551 -33.71 13.42 33.68
N ARG A 552 -34.60 14.32 33.25
CA ARG A 552 -35.20 15.29 34.19
C ARG A 552 -36.37 14.64 34.93
N GLU A 553 -36.48 14.93 36.22
CA GLU A 553 -37.72 14.65 36.95
C GLU A 553 -38.75 15.74 36.61
N ALA A 554 -39.87 15.34 36.02
CA ALA A 554 -41.01 16.24 35.85
C ALA A 554 -41.65 16.51 37.22
N ALA A 555 -42.09 17.75 37.45
CA ALA A 555 -42.66 18.24 38.71
C ALA A 555 -43.95 17.50 39.18
N SER A 556 -44.43 16.50 38.43
CA SER A 556 -45.63 15.70 38.73
C SER A 556 -45.35 14.22 39.03
N GLY A 557 -44.11 13.82 39.35
CA GLY A 557 -43.82 12.50 39.92
C GLY A 557 -43.92 11.30 38.97
N GLY A 558 -44.06 11.53 37.66
CA GLY A 558 -44.00 10.49 36.63
C GLY A 558 -42.66 10.45 35.90
N ARG A 559 -42.00 9.29 35.84
CA ARG A 559 -40.79 9.07 35.01
C ARG A 559 -41.20 8.74 33.57
N GLU A 560 -41.31 9.75 32.72
CA GLU A 560 -41.39 9.52 31.26
C GLU A 560 -40.01 9.65 30.60
N SER A 561 -39.68 8.72 29.71
CA SER A 561 -38.39 8.60 29.03
C SER A 561 -38.16 9.60 27.88
N GLN A 562 -39.10 10.53 27.67
CA GLN A 562 -39.15 11.43 26.52
C GLN A 562 -38.32 12.72 26.70
N ASP A 563 -38.04 13.17 27.93
CA ASP A 563 -37.24 14.37 28.22
C ASP A 563 -35.83 14.03 28.72
N ALA A 564 -35.02 13.46 27.84
CA ALA A 564 -33.66 13.07 28.17
C ALA A 564 -32.63 13.93 27.44
N GLU A 565 -31.92 14.76 28.21
CA GLU A 565 -30.93 15.69 27.71
C GLU A 565 -29.55 15.01 27.64
N ARG A 566 -28.79 15.24 26.56
CA ARG A 566 -27.42 14.73 26.43
C ARG A 566 -26.44 15.79 26.93
N VAL A 567 -25.86 15.56 28.09
CA VAL A 567 -24.92 16.49 28.73
C VAL A 567 -23.48 16.03 28.47
N LYS A 568 -22.63 16.94 28.00
CA LYS A 568 -21.17 16.75 27.94
C LYS A 568 -20.60 17.00 29.32
N LEU A 569 -19.79 16.07 29.81
CA LEU A 569 -19.15 16.20 31.12
C LEU A 569 -17.77 15.56 31.12
N LYS A 570 -16.88 16.07 31.98
CA LYS A 570 -15.57 15.49 32.23
C LYS A 570 -15.69 14.46 33.34
N LEU A 571 -15.12 13.28 33.13
CA LEU A 571 -14.95 12.27 34.17
C LEU A 571 -13.49 11.93 34.29
N GLU A 572 -13.05 11.80 35.53
CA GLU A 572 -11.79 11.19 35.87
C GLU A 572 -12.08 9.85 36.52
N ILE A 573 -11.63 8.76 35.91
CA ILE A 573 -11.84 7.42 36.48
C ILE A 573 -10.51 6.84 36.93
N LYS A 574 -10.52 6.22 38.11
CA LYS A 574 -9.45 5.31 38.53
C LYS A 574 -9.63 3.99 37.81
N VAL A 575 -8.65 3.62 36.99
CA VAL A 575 -8.72 2.47 36.08
C VAL A 575 -8.74 1.17 36.86
N GLU A 576 -9.77 0.36 36.66
CA GLU A 576 -9.90 -1.00 37.21
C GLU A 576 -9.88 -2.06 36.11
N ALA A 577 -10.29 -1.72 34.89
CA ALA A 577 -10.19 -2.63 33.74
C ALA A 577 -10.13 -1.85 32.43
N MET A 578 -9.57 -2.46 31.39
CA MET A 578 -9.54 -1.88 30.05
C MET A 578 -9.87 -2.94 29.00
N ASP A 579 -10.44 -2.50 27.90
CA ASP A 579 -10.73 -3.32 26.73
C ASP A 579 -10.45 -2.50 25.47
N TYR A 580 -9.81 -3.11 24.48
CA TYR A 580 -9.52 -2.48 23.21
C TYR A 580 -10.28 -3.17 22.08
N ASP A 581 -11.22 -2.43 21.49
CA ASP A 581 -12.00 -2.85 20.35
C ASP A 581 -11.21 -2.61 19.06
N LYS A 582 -10.58 -3.67 18.57
CA LYS A 582 -9.72 -3.65 17.39
C LYS A 582 -10.47 -3.28 16.11
N GLU A 583 -11.75 -3.67 16.01
CA GLU A 583 -12.56 -3.41 14.80
C GLU A 583 -13.10 -1.98 14.78
N GLY A 584 -13.44 -1.44 15.96
CA GLY A 584 -13.94 -0.08 16.14
C GLY A 584 -12.86 0.99 16.31
N SER A 585 -11.61 0.61 16.60
CA SER A 585 -10.55 1.51 17.08
C SER A 585 -11.01 2.34 18.29
N VAL A 586 -11.61 1.67 19.27
CA VAL A 586 -12.14 2.27 20.50
C VAL A 586 -11.46 1.63 21.72
N LEU A 587 -10.90 2.45 22.59
CA LEU A 587 -10.36 2.04 23.88
C LEU A 587 -11.42 2.29 24.96
N ARG A 588 -11.90 1.22 25.60
CA ARG A 588 -12.88 1.28 26.69
C ARG A 588 -12.18 1.13 28.02
N ILE A 589 -12.23 2.16 28.85
CA ILE A 589 -11.57 2.22 30.15
C ILE A 589 -12.67 2.20 31.21
N ARG A 590 -12.64 1.21 32.09
CA ARG A 590 -13.63 0.98 33.15
C ARG A 590 -13.02 1.27 34.51
N GLY A 591 -13.77 1.96 35.36
CA GLY A 591 -13.25 2.37 36.65
C GLY A 591 -14.24 3.16 37.49
N LYS A 592 -13.82 3.51 38.70
CA LYS A 592 -14.59 4.38 39.60
C LYS A 592 -14.28 5.83 39.34
N ASN A 593 -15.31 6.65 39.17
CA ASN A 593 -15.18 8.09 39.06
C ASN A 593 -14.59 8.68 40.34
N ILE A 594 -13.57 9.52 40.22
CA ILE A 594 -12.92 10.21 41.33
C ILE A 594 -13.10 11.73 41.28
N LEU A 595 -13.71 12.25 40.20
CA LEU A 595 -14.01 13.67 40.04
C LEU A 595 -15.47 13.96 40.39
N GLU A 596 -15.71 14.88 41.33
CA GLU A 596 -17.08 15.30 41.65
C GLU A 596 -17.72 16.05 40.47
N ASN A 597 -18.95 15.70 40.12
CA ASN A 597 -19.78 16.52 39.23
C ASN A 597 -21.27 16.36 39.54
N GLU A 598 -22.07 17.28 39.02
CA GLU A 598 -23.52 17.38 39.26
C GLU A 598 -24.34 16.16 38.77
N HIS A 599 -23.74 15.25 38.00
CA HIS A 599 -24.44 14.16 37.32
C HIS A 599 -23.90 12.76 37.65
N VAL A 600 -22.74 12.65 38.27
CA VAL A 600 -21.98 11.41 38.54
C VAL A 600 -21.28 11.57 39.88
N LYS A 601 -21.73 10.80 40.87
CA LYS A 601 -21.13 10.78 42.20
C LYS A 601 -19.71 10.21 42.15
N ILE A 602 -18.85 10.68 43.06
CA ILE A 602 -17.57 10.03 43.34
C ILE A 602 -17.83 8.57 43.77
N GLY A 603 -16.96 7.66 43.33
CA GLY A 603 -17.05 6.22 43.58
C GLY A 603 -17.98 5.46 42.64
N ALA A 604 -18.78 6.15 41.81
CA ALA A 604 -19.64 5.49 40.84
C ALA A 604 -18.84 4.87 39.69
N PHE A 605 -19.17 3.64 39.31
CA PHE A 605 -18.55 2.97 38.18
C PHE A 605 -18.96 3.61 36.84
N HIS A 606 -17.98 3.76 35.96
CA HIS A 606 -18.20 4.27 34.62
C HIS A 606 -17.26 3.63 33.58
N THR A 607 -17.66 3.72 32.31
CA THR A 607 -16.84 3.35 31.15
C THR A 607 -16.56 4.60 30.33
N LEU A 608 -15.30 4.98 30.20
CA LEU A 608 -14.85 5.97 29.22
C LEU A 608 -14.58 5.27 27.89
N GLU A 609 -15.17 5.77 26.81
CA GLU A 609 -14.82 5.36 25.45
C GLU A 609 -13.90 6.41 24.82
N ILE A 610 -12.62 6.06 24.70
CA ILE A 610 -11.62 6.85 24.01
C ILE A 610 -11.59 6.42 22.54
N GLN A 611 -11.77 7.38 21.66
CA GLN A 611 -11.73 7.20 20.21
C GLN A 611 -10.53 7.97 19.64
N LEU A 612 -10.14 7.65 18.42
CA LEU A 612 -9.10 8.40 17.72
C LEU A 612 -9.39 9.90 17.72
N HIS A 613 -8.37 10.72 17.95
CA HIS A 613 -8.44 12.19 18.03
C HIS A 613 -9.29 12.76 19.17
N ARG A 614 -9.72 11.95 20.14
CA ARG A 614 -10.25 12.47 21.40
C ARG A 614 -9.12 12.65 22.41
N PRO A 615 -8.85 13.88 22.88
CA PRO A 615 -7.84 14.09 23.90
C PRO A 615 -8.30 13.49 25.22
N PHE A 616 -7.34 12.93 25.95
CA PHE A 616 -7.50 12.52 27.34
C PHE A 616 -6.22 12.83 28.11
N VAL A 617 -6.34 12.93 29.43
CA VAL A 617 -5.19 13.09 30.33
C VAL A 617 -5.01 11.78 31.07
N LEU A 618 -3.81 11.22 31.02
CA LEU A 618 -3.39 10.08 31.81
C LEU A 618 -2.53 10.60 32.97
N ARG A 619 -2.86 10.19 34.19
CA ARG A 619 -2.02 10.44 35.37
C ARG A 619 -1.54 9.11 35.92
N LYS A 620 -0.22 9.01 36.08
CA LYS A 620 0.44 7.85 36.66
C LYS A 620 0.78 8.16 38.11
N ILE A 621 0.55 7.19 38.99
CA ILE A 621 0.94 7.28 40.40
C ILE A 621 2.23 6.47 40.57
N ALA A 622 3.37 7.14 40.75
CA ALA A 622 4.65 6.51 41.08
C ALA A 622 5.23 7.20 42.32
N ASP A 623 5.47 6.42 43.39
CA ASP A 623 6.21 6.84 44.60
C ASP A 623 5.81 8.19 45.23
N GLY A 624 4.52 8.56 45.15
CA GLY A 624 3.98 9.76 45.81
C GLY A 624 4.11 11.07 45.01
N GLU A 625 4.68 11.05 43.81
CA GLU A 625 4.63 12.17 42.85
C GLU A 625 3.65 11.86 41.70
N ILE A 626 2.90 12.89 41.27
CA ILE A 626 1.93 12.79 40.17
C ILE A 626 2.65 13.19 38.88
N ASP A 627 2.83 12.24 37.95
CA ASP A 627 3.30 12.53 36.59
C ASP A 627 2.08 12.66 35.67
N GLU A 628 1.87 13.87 35.11
CA GLU A 628 0.75 14.17 34.21
C GLU A 628 1.18 14.05 32.75
N GLN A 629 0.57 13.11 32.01
CA GLN A 629 0.78 12.96 30.58
C GLN A 629 -0.48 13.36 29.81
N TYR A 630 -0.33 14.38 28.97
CA TYR A 630 -1.33 14.75 27.97
C TYR A 630 -1.21 13.85 26.74
N VAL A 631 -2.32 13.23 26.34
CA VAL A 631 -2.39 12.37 25.16
C VAL A 631 -3.43 12.96 24.18
N GLY A 632 -2.93 13.80 23.27
CA GLY A 632 -3.72 14.53 22.25
C GLY A 632 -2.91 15.68 21.66
N ASP A 633 -3.32 16.21 20.50
CA ASP A 633 -2.66 17.36 19.88
C ASP A 633 -2.81 18.62 20.77
N GLU A 634 -1.69 19.16 21.26
CA GLU A 634 -1.60 20.57 21.68
C GLU A 634 -0.66 21.33 20.74
N GLU A 635 -1.25 22.22 19.94
CA GLU A 635 -0.65 23.53 19.72
C GLU A 635 -0.93 24.37 20.97
N VAL A 636 0.00 24.47 21.93
CA VAL A 636 0.33 25.69 22.68
C VAL A 636 1.72 25.48 23.31
N GLY A 637 2.63 26.44 23.10
CA GLY A 637 4.04 26.33 23.48
C GLY A 637 4.32 26.34 25.00
N GLY A 638 5.43 25.69 25.36
CA GLY A 638 6.03 25.73 26.69
C GLY A 638 6.89 24.48 26.89
N GLY A 639 8.21 24.64 27.00
CA GLY A 639 9.16 23.54 27.05
C GLY A 639 9.11 22.72 28.35
N CYS A 640 9.42 21.43 28.24
CA CYS A 640 9.99 20.64 29.33
C CYS A 640 10.84 19.49 28.77
N GLU A 641 11.91 19.18 29.50
CA GLU A 641 13.12 18.45 29.08
C GLU A 641 12.98 16.91 29.00
N ARG A 642 13.98 16.29 28.34
CA ARG A 642 14.23 14.84 28.22
C ARG A 642 14.49 14.16 29.59
N PHE A 643 14.19 12.86 29.69
CA PHE A 643 15.03 11.72 30.15
C PHE A 643 14.11 10.47 30.30
N GLY A 644 14.51 9.20 30.23
CA GLY A 644 15.80 8.53 30.12
C GLY A 644 15.62 7.00 30.21
N GLU A 645 16.63 6.28 29.73
CA GLU A 645 16.79 4.81 29.77
C GLU A 645 16.64 4.20 31.18
N LYS A 646 16.11 2.97 31.26
CA LYS A 646 16.17 2.18 32.51
C LYS A 646 17.60 1.72 32.78
N ARG A 647 18.13 2.09 33.95
CA ARG A 647 19.32 1.46 34.55
C ARG A 647 19.01 0.01 34.95
N ASN A 648 19.90 -0.91 34.60
CA ASN A 648 19.92 -2.27 35.13
C ASN A 648 20.20 -2.26 36.64
N PRO A 649 19.56 -3.12 37.45
CA PRO A 649 19.96 -3.33 38.84
C PRO A 649 21.23 -4.19 38.90
N SER A 650 22.24 -3.71 39.62
CA SER A 650 23.41 -4.49 40.02
C SER A 650 23.04 -5.38 41.23
N PRO A 651 23.56 -6.62 41.34
CA PRO A 651 23.24 -7.51 42.45
C PRO A 651 23.97 -7.08 43.73
N ALA A 652 23.20 -6.87 44.80
CA ALA A 652 23.73 -6.67 46.13
C ALA A 652 24.28 -7.99 46.70
N SER A 653 25.49 -7.89 47.27
CA SER A 653 26.17 -8.91 48.04
C SER A 653 25.43 -9.23 49.35
N GLU A 654 25.16 -10.49 49.63
CA GLU A 654 24.96 -10.98 51.00
C GLU A 654 26.20 -11.76 51.46
N LYS A 655 26.87 -11.20 52.46
CA LYS A 655 27.75 -11.91 53.39
C LYS A 655 26.88 -12.50 54.50
N LYS A 656 26.75 -13.81 54.56
CA LYS A 656 27.16 -14.66 55.70
C LYS A 656 26.90 -16.13 55.40
#